data_AF-A0A074LVI0-F1
#
_entry.id   AF-A0A074LVI0-F1
#
_cell.length_a   1.000
_cell.length_b   1.000
_cell.length_c   1.000
_cell.angle_alpha   90.00
_cell.angle_beta   90.00
_cell.angle_gamma   90.00
#
_symmetry.space_group_name_H-M   'P 1'
#
loop_
_entity.id
_entity.type
_entity.pdbx_description
1 polymer ?
#
loop_
_entity_poly.entity_id
_entity_poly.type
_entity_poly.pdbx_seq_one_letter_code
_entity_poly.pdbx_strand_id
1 'polypeptide(L)'
;MSTASPTETTAQDRIGIRSCGREEAARLAAFMNQFAFHNRVGSGSTPPGELLKASDVERFFDEQNIALFMVMEYDQDIIGLLYFANRNIQMMCEDNAIFAVELLIHPEFRQGPLTGRFFSEAAVRLLQMGYDYIDATVYMTNQSALSLYKRIGMYRSGLEYMVNDGQIKLRSYLPYLIKYVREGLKNVRQDINERFAQVGWKGMVGSDNVRSGEEDALFVHGMRLMENKFQFGDRKYTFWLDLRTEKVVMIDSPYLRFFHHVVDSPQLVTGQEGAVRFECQNLTDEPVVAKFRTTLDGEVFPYRNGTAEREIQPGETITWDEPLCFGTPGDVRLRTELQFDAIEFDFETLVEVRPQVSIAHDPGSILSGELSESVLRLTNCTGRDLEGLLLLDNLEPNHVLLGGTSTSTVGIPAGGSVQVPLQLTGLRTGVGRVQARFFAKEGGECGSQELLIPVTAPQKPVRYTTGNRVVLDSAWLSVQVDTRTGSLHLYDRQTGRKLAQEAWPDLGFPFQNGIRESGTRRLEWLDDAHGGALLVKETRADGRSLVRRILFTEDRQVRIEDYTQDQHPLKIYPFCLLRDTSVSIPLHGGIVHSTVLDSVFPYGMLDYEWVNDLEFPSDPDAYAANWTAFEGREGTVGMIWHGDVRSVHYGLRFMPALTFHGRPSGKGGKSFWKTQPPVAVHSYVFGFGGSREVERIWQAHSGAANAPQPLHDRVELELLTPSLLPSDAAQHLVRAKVSSRLLKKVDGTLTLALHALGHAESVKLDGICADAPQEVSFELPGELLAGQTLLDAKLSFENDTRGLAVETSFALSVLPTDAAVNVQTKKSGGAEVYEIDNGPLSVIVAPHFQGAVTSLKYNRHEMVSSNYPKVKNHGTNYNAPCGFHPQWMDQAVDPIRHGVLFYDIHKQSFTGTPAKREENGQTWQGVRLTSDRYTVEYLTLPGVPLLRMEMSAADPSQLHDAVNFGWQMFWNGHGEKKSAKTVHYWNHLGSHQLTESRNSRRVYGEARTVLELGKGFYAAAWSPQADAFLTVIEQPDKGLQLAMVQPEATEATTHTVYVAFCESKDDAILFLQLLKE
;
A
#
# COMPACT_ATOMS: atom_id res chain seq x y z
N MET A 1 -18.86 -59.47 -45.93
CA MET A 1 -19.90 -58.49 -45.53
C MET A 1 -20.16 -58.71 -44.05
N SER A 2 -20.10 -57.76 -43.12
CA SER A 2 -19.87 -56.32 -43.15
C SER A 2 -19.57 -55.90 -41.70
N THR A 3 -18.55 -55.05 -41.55
CA THR A 3 -18.40 -53.95 -40.57
C THR A 3 -18.55 -54.21 -39.07
N ALA A 4 -17.40 -54.22 -38.40
CA ALA A 4 -17.24 -53.81 -37.01
C ALA A 4 -17.62 -52.32 -36.83
N SER A 5 -18.33 -52.02 -35.75
CA SER A 5 -18.56 -50.68 -35.22
C SER A 5 -17.31 -50.20 -34.48
N PRO A 6 -16.87 -48.95 -34.65
CA PRO A 6 -15.79 -48.41 -33.84
C PRO A 6 -16.31 -48.09 -32.43
N THR A 7 -15.51 -48.46 -31.43
CA THR A 7 -15.61 -48.04 -30.03
C THR A 7 -15.69 -46.52 -29.92
N GLU A 8 -16.75 -45.99 -29.30
CA GLU A 8 -16.85 -44.60 -28.89
C GLU A 8 -15.71 -44.27 -27.91
N THR A 9 -14.72 -43.48 -28.36
CA THR A 9 -13.77 -42.80 -27.49
C THR A 9 -14.53 -41.86 -26.57
N THR A 10 -14.26 -41.93 -25.27
CA THR A 10 -14.91 -41.04 -24.31
C THR A 10 -14.50 -39.60 -24.60
N ALA A 11 -15.34 -38.60 -24.30
CA ALA A 11 -15.02 -37.19 -24.52
C ALA A 11 -13.71 -36.74 -23.83
N GLN A 12 -13.24 -37.48 -22.81
CA GLN A 12 -11.95 -37.26 -22.15
C GLN A 12 -10.73 -37.67 -22.98
N ASP A 13 -10.88 -38.65 -23.89
CA ASP A 13 -9.80 -39.12 -24.78
C ASP A 13 -9.53 -38.16 -25.94
N ARG A 14 -10.47 -37.25 -26.22
CA ARG A 14 -10.34 -36.19 -27.23
C ARG A 14 -9.71 -34.90 -26.70
N ILE A 15 -9.45 -34.83 -25.39
CA ILE A 15 -8.88 -33.65 -24.74
C ILE A 15 -7.37 -33.79 -24.60
N GLY A 16 -6.64 -32.95 -25.32
CA GLY A 16 -5.19 -32.83 -25.24
C GLY A 16 -4.78 -31.69 -24.30
N ILE A 17 -3.73 -31.89 -23.51
CA ILE A 17 -3.06 -30.82 -22.76
C ILE A 17 -1.61 -30.81 -23.21
N ARG A 18 -1.11 -29.65 -23.64
CA ARG A 18 0.26 -29.51 -24.14
C ARG A 18 0.82 -28.12 -23.87
N SER A 19 2.13 -28.01 -23.99
CA SER A 19 2.78 -26.70 -24.04
C SER A 19 2.42 -25.99 -25.35
N CYS A 20 2.39 -24.66 -25.28
CA CYS A 20 2.19 -23.76 -26.40
C CYS A 20 3.33 -22.74 -26.42
N GLY A 21 3.74 -22.31 -27.60
CA GLY A 21 4.78 -21.30 -27.76
C GLY A 21 4.32 -20.10 -28.58
N ARG A 22 5.28 -19.22 -28.88
CA ARG A 22 5.08 -17.98 -29.64
C ARG A 22 4.55 -18.23 -31.06
N GLU A 23 4.86 -19.38 -31.64
CA GLU A 23 4.47 -19.79 -32.98
C GLU A 23 2.95 -19.95 -33.16
N GLU A 24 2.18 -20.04 -32.07
CA GLU A 24 0.72 -20.17 -32.10
C GLU A 24 -0.01 -18.86 -31.74
N ALA A 25 0.70 -17.73 -31.76
CA ALA A 25 0.19 -16.42 -31.39
C ALA A 25 -1.16 -16.07 -32.04
N ALA A 26 -1.36 -16.43 -33.32
CA ALA A 26 -2.63 -16.20 -34.02
C ALA A 26 -3.81 -16.98 -33.42
N ARG A 27 -3.60 -18.25 -33.04
CA ARG A 27 -4.64 -19.09 -32.41
C ARG A 27 -4.96 -18.61 -31.00
N LEU A 28 -3.93 -18.23 -30.25
CA LEU A 28 -4.08 -17.64 -28.91
C LEU A 28 -4.86 -16.32 -28.96
N ALA A 29 -4.49 -15.41 -29.85
CA ALA A 29 -5.19 -14.14 -30.04
C ALA A 29 -6.68 -14.37 -30.39
N ALA A 30 -6.98 -15.33 -31.27
CA ALA A 30 -8.36 -15.67 -31.61
C ALA A 30 -9.17 -16.17 -30.39
N PHE A 31 -8.61 -17.12 -29.63
CA PHE A 31 -9.26 -17.64 -28.42
C PHE A 31 -9.45 -16.57 -27.34
N MET A 32 -8.43 -15.74 -27.09
CA MET A 32 -8.49 -14.65 -26.11
C MET A 32 -9.50 -13.58 -26.52
N ASN A 33 -9.53 -13.17 -27.79
CA ASN A 33 -10.53 -12.22 -28.28
C ASN A 33 -11.97 -12.73 -28.14
N GLN A 34 -12.18 -14.05 -28.21
CA GLN A 34 -13.50 -14.67 -28.09
C GLN A 34 -13.97 -14.82 -26.63
N PHE A 35 -13.07 -15.17 -25.71
CA PHE A 35 -13.43 -15.60 -24.36
C PHE A 35 -12.78 -14.82 -23.22
N ALA A 36 -11.75 -14.01 -23.48
CA ALA A 36 -11.16 -13.17 -22.46
C ALA A 36 -12.17 -12.10 -22.05
N PHE A 37 -12.73 -12.31 -20.86
CA PHE A 37 -13.60 -11.39 -20.12
C PHE A 37 -12.99 -9.97 -19.98
N HIS A 38 -11.67 -9.91 -20.15
CA HIS A 38 -10.76 -8.76 -20.15
C HIS A 38 -11.24 -7.61 -21.08
N ASN A 39 -11.84 -7.91 -22.23
CA ASN A 39 -12.33 -6.89 -23.18
C ASN A 39 -13.67 -6.23 -22.79
N ARG A 40 -14.30 -6.62 -21.67
CA ARG A 40 -15.64 -6.09 -21.29
C ARG A 40 -15.70 -5.41 -19.92
N VAL A 41 -14.72 -5.62 -19.03
CA VAL A 41 -14.86 -5.23 -17.61
C VAL A 41 -13.64 -4.47 -17.06
N GLY A 42 -12.73 -4.01 -17.93
CA GLY A 42 -11.63 -3.11 -17.54
C GLY A 42 -10.53 -3.76 -16.67
N SER A 43 -10.46 -5.09 -16.62
CA SER A 43 -9.40 -5.83 -15.91
C SER A 43 -8.57 -6.63 -16.92
N GLY A 44 -7.99 -5.96 -17.91
CA GLY A 44 -7.17 -6.63 -18.91
C GLY A 44 -6.44 -5.72 -19.89
N SER A 45 -5.54 -6.37 -20.62
CA SER A 45 -4.50 -5.80 -21.48
C SER A 45 -4.98 -5.24 -22.82
N THR A 46 -6.28 -4.95 -22.97
CA THR A 46 -6.84 -4.35 -24.20
C THR A 46 -8.02 -3.45 -23.87
N PRO A 47 -8.14 -2.26 -24.52
CA PRO A 47 -9.31 -1.40 -24.38
C PRO A 47 -10.61 -2.16 -24.71
N PRO A 48 -11.73 -1.88 -24.02
CA PRO A 48 -13.03 -2.41 -24.41
C PRO A 48 -13.35 -2.06 -25.87
N GLY A 49 -13.37 -3.08 -26.74
CA GLY A 49 -13.70 -2.95 -28.17
C GLY A 49 -12.54 -3.14 -29.15
N GLU A 50 -11.30 -3.24 -28.69
CA GLU A 50 -10.15 -3.58 -29.55
C GLU A 50 -9.80 -5.07 -29.50
N LEU A 51 -9.29 -5.61 -30.61
CA LEU A 51 -8.95 -7.04 -30.75
C LEU A 51 -7.44 -7.22 -30.81
N LEU A 52 -6.94 -8.23 -30.09
CA LEU A 52 -5.55 -8.64 -30.08
C LEU A 52 -5.11 -9.20 -31.43
N LYS A 53 -3.92 -8.81 -31.86
CA LYS A 53 -3.23 -9.33 -33.03
C LYS A 53 -2.19 -10.37 -32.61
N ALA A 54 -1.78 -11.21 -33.56
CA ALA A 54 -0.70 -12.18 -33.32
C ALA A 54 0.61 -11.52 -32.87
N SER A 55 0.96 -10.36 -33.43
CA SER A 55 2.14 -9.57 -33.04
C SER A 55 2.14 -9.19 -31.56
N ASP A 56 0.97 -8.93 -30.99
CA ASP A 56 0.82 -8.50 -29.60
C ASP A 56 1.12 -9.68 -28.66
N VAL A 57 0.64 -10.88 -29.03
CA VAL A 57 0.93 -12.14 -28.33
C VAL A 57 2.39 -12.56 -28.49
N GLU A 58 3.02 -12.37 -29.66
CA GLU A 58 4.44 -12.66 -29.84
C GLU A 58 5.32 -11.82 -28.91
N ARG A 59 5.03 -10.51 -28.84
CA ARG A 59 5.72 -9.59 -27.95
C ARG A 59 5.49 -9.92 -26.48
N PHE A 60 4.30 -10.40 -26.14
CA PHE A 60 3.99 -10.89 -24.80
C PHE A 60 4.92 -12.01 -24.34
N PHE A 61 5.19 -13.00 -25.21
CA PHE A 61 6.18 -14.05 -24.93
C PHE A 61 7.59 -13.48 -24.73
N ASP A 62 7.99 -12.47 -25.51
CA ASP A 62 9.31 -11.85 -25.41
C ASP A 62 9.47 -11.01 -24.13
N GLU A 63 8.42 -10.32 -23.67
CA GLU A 63 8.52 -9.38 -22.57
C GLU A 63 8.32 -10.00 -21.19
N GLN A 64 7.53 -11.07 -21.04
CA GLN A 64 7.00 -11.51 -19.73
C GLN A 64 7.77 -12.63 -19.05
N ASN A 65 8.75 -13.21 -19.74
CA ASN A 65 9.45 -14.41 -19.28
C ASN A 65 8.49 -15.54 -18.89
N ILE A 66 7.72 -16.01 -19.86
CA ILE A 66 6.79 -17.11 -19.63
C ILE A 66 7.61 -18.39 -19.46
N ALA A 67 7.61 -18.91 -18.24
CA ALA A 67 8.30 -20.14 -17.90
C ALA A 67 7.56 -21.34 -18.52
N LEU A 68 6.23 -21.34 -18.41
CA LEU A 68 5.38 -22.42 -18.91
C LEU A 68 4.07 -21.85 -19.44
N PHE A 69 3.79 -22.01 -20.73
CA PHE A 69 2.48 -21.73 -21.31
C PHE A 69 1.86 -23.06 -21.75
N MET A 70 0.65 -23.33 -21.30
CA MET A 70 -0.08 -24.55 -21.63
C MET A 70 -1.45 -24.21 -22.23
N VAL A 71 -1.87 -25.06 -23.15
CA VAL A 71 -3.22 -25.04 -23.74
C VAL A 71 -3.90 -26.38 -23.53
N MET A 72 -5.23 -26.30 -23.43
CA MET A 72 -6.12 -27.44 -23.46
C MET A 72 -6.88 -27.41 -24.79
N GLU A 73 -6.87 -28.53 -25.51
CA GLU A 73 -7.50 -28.64 -26.84
C GLU A 73 -8.60 -29.71 -26.83
N TYR A 74 -9.69 -29.44 -27.53
CA TYR A 74 -10.74 -30.41 -27.87
C TYR A 74 -10.96 -30.37 -29.38
N ASP A 75 -10.80 -31.51 -30.05
CA ASP A 75 -10.91 -31.63 -31.52
C ASP A 75 -10.08 -30.56 -32.28
N GLN A 76 -8.86 -30.28 -31.79
CA GLN A 76 -7.89 -29.27 -32.30
C GLN A 76 -8.24 -27.80 -32.06
N ASP A 77 -9.33 -27.49 -31.37
CA ASP A 77 -9.64 -26.13 -30.94
C ASP A 77 -9.15 -25.88 -29.52
N ILE A 78 -8.57 -24.70 -29.28
CA ILE A 78 -8.18 -24.29 -27.92
C ILE A 78 -9.46 -24.07 -27.11
N ILE A 79 -9.61 -24.81 -26.02
CA ILE A 79 -10.71 -24.70 -25.06
C ILE A 79 -10.26 -24.18 -23.69
N GLY A 80 -8.95 -24.02 -23.49
CA GLY A 80 -8.41 -23.36 -22.32
C GLY A 80 -6.93 -23.04 -22.43
N LEU A 81 -6.48 -22.08 -21.62
CA LEU A 81 -5.08 -21.72 -21.44
C LEU A 81 -4.76 -21.54 -19.96
N LEU A 82 -3.50 -21.80 -19.63
CA LEU A 82 -2.91 -21.60 -18.33
C LEU A 82 -1.45 -21.27 -18.56
N TYR A 83 -0.96 -20.15 -18.03
CA TYR A 83 0.45 -19.83 -18.12
C TYR A 83 1.04 -19.33 -16.80
N PHE A 84 2.34 -19.55 -16.70
CA PHE A 84 3.16 -19.23 -15.55
C PHE A 84 4.33 -18.35 -15.94
N ALA A 85 4.56 -17.29 -15.19
CA ALA A 85 5.63 -16.34 -15.42
C ALA A 85 6.27 -15.91 -14.11
N ASN A 86 7.51 -15.41 -14.17
CA ASN A 86 8.24 -14.97 -12.97
C ASN A 86 7.70 -13.64 -12.41
N ARG A 87 6.70 -13.05 -13.07
CA ARG A 87 6.05 -11.83 -12.65
C ARG A 87 4.54 -11.93 -12.80
N ASN A 88 3.84 -11.23 -11.93
CA ASN A 88 2.42 -10.94 -12.07
C ASN A 88 2.22 -9.46 -11.81
N ILE A 89 1.71 -8.77 -12.82
CA ILE A 89 1.43 -7.34 -12.80
C ILE A 89 2.66 -6.49 -12.36
N GLN A 90 2.68 -6.00 -11.12
CA GLN A 90 3.73 -5.14 -10.55
C GLN A 90 4.64 -5.91 -9.58
N MET A 91 4.55 -7.24 -9.54
CA MET A 91 5.22 -8.11 -8.58
C MET A 91 6.09 -9.15 -9.29
N MET A 92 7.29 -9.35 -8.79
CA MET A 92 8.20 -10.41 -9.18
C MET A 92 8.22 -11.47 -8.08
N CYS A 93 8.16 -12.75 -8.47
CA CYS A 93 8.27 -13.84 -7.49
C CYS A 93 9.74 -14.06 -7.09
N GLU A 94 9.94 -14.86 -6.05
CA GLU A 94 11.27 -15.34 -5.63
C GLU A 94 11.85 -16.29 -6.67
N ASP A 95 13.18 -16.51 -6.63
CA ASP A 95 13.91 -17.29 -7.63
C ASP A 95 13.39 -18.74 -7.80
N ASN A 96 12.84 -19.35 -6.74
CA ASN A 96 12.27 -20.70 -6.75
C ASN A 96 10.74 -20.72 -6.75
N ALA A 97 10.09 -19.57 -6.94
CA ALA A 97 8.66 -19.43 -7.07
C ALA A 97 8.26 -19.07 -8.50
N ILE A 98 6.97 -19.22 -8.83
CA ILE A 98 6.42 -18.83 -10.13
C ILE A 98 4.97 -18.36 -9.96
N PHE A 99 4.54 -17.33 -10.69
CA PHE A 99 3.13 -16.94 -10.67
C PHE A 99 2.32 -17.75 -11.66
N ALA A 100 1.18 -18.29 -11.23
CA ALA A 100 0.05 -18.62 -12.08
C ALA A 100 -0.68 -17.32 -12.42
N VAL A 101 -0.49 -16.81 -13.64
CA VAL A 101 -0.94 -15.45 -13.98
C VAL A 101 -2.36 -15.45 -14.54
N GLU A 102 -2.65 -16.34 -15.49
CA GLU A 102 -3.96 -16.41 -16.12
C GLU A 102 -4.42 -17.87 -16.26
N LEU A 103 -5.68 -18.10 -15.91
CA LEU A 103 -6.41 -19.34 -16.17
C LEU A 103 -7.71 -18.99 -16.90
N LEU A 104 -7.81 -19.39 -18.16
CA LEU A 104 -9.02 -19.22 -18.95
C LEU A 104 -9.48 -20.58 -19.47
N ILE A 105 -10.73 -20.93 -19.17
CA ILE A 105 -11.37 -22.16 -19.66
C ILE A 105 -12.72 -21.78 -20.27
N HIS A 106 -12.98 -22.32 -21.45
CA HIS A 106 -14.24 -22.21 -22.18
C HIS A 106 -15.42 -22.58 -21.25
N PRO A 107 -16.51 -21.79 -21.20
CA PRO A 107 -17.59 -21.97 -20.22
C PRO A 107 -18.17 -23.40 -20.15
N GLU A 108 -18.30 -24.07 -21.29
CA GLU A 108 -18.83 -25.43 -21.38
C GLU A 108 -17.91 -26.50 -20.77
N PHE A 109 -16.61 -26.20 -20.61
CA PHE A 109 -15.59 -27.13 -20.11
C PHE A 109 -15.16 -26.86 -18.67
N ARG A 110 -15.82 -25.91 -17.98
CA ARG A 110 -15.49 -25.55 -16.58
C ARG A 110 -15.93 -26.58 -15.54
N GLN A 111 -16.83 -27.49 -15.91
CA GLN A 111 -17.39 -28.51 -15.03
C GLN A 111 -16.60 -29.81 -15.12
N GLY A 112 -16.31 -30.44 -13.97
CA GLY A 112 -15.69 -31.77 -13.90
C GLY A 112 -14.17 -31.77 -13.70
N PRO A 113 -13.48 -32.90 -13.96
CA PRO A 113 -12.10 -33.14 -13.55
C PRO A 113 -11.04 -32.45 -14.44
N LEU A 114 -11.45 -31.73 -15.50
CA LEU A 114 -10.55 -31.19 -16.53
C LEU A 114 -9.66 -30.05 -16.02
N THR A 115 -10.24 -29.05 -15.35
CA THR A 115 -9.49 -27.96 -14.72
C THR A 115 -8.41 -28.49 -13.80
N GLY A 116 -8.75 -29.52 -13.04
CA GLY A 116 -7.81 -30.21 -12.20
C GLY A 116 -6.71 -30.93 -12.98
N ARG A 117 -7.06 -31.70 -14.02
CA ARG A 117 -6.05 -32.34 -14.88
C ARG A 117 -5.05 -31.31 -15.43
N PHE A 118 -5.52 -30.11 -15.75
CA PHE A 118 -4.71 -29.01 -16.24
C PHE A 118 -3.68 -28.53 -15.22
N PHE A 119 -4.08 -28.30 -13.97
CA PHE A 119 -3.17 -27.92 -12.88
C PHE A 119 -2.20 -29.04 -12.47
N SER A 120 -2.64 -30.31 -12.45
CA SER A 120 -1.74 -31.43 -12.17
C SER A 120 -0.57 -31.49 -13.17
N GLU A 121 -0.89 -31.40 -14.46
CA GLU A 121 0.10 -31.45 -15.52
C GLU A 121 1.07 -30.25 -15.44
N ALA A 122 0.54 -29.06 -15.10
CA ALA A 122 1.36 -27.89 -14.85
C ALA A 122 2.32 -28.08 -13.67
N ALA A 123 1.83 -28.55 -12.52
CA ALA A 123 2.66 -28.75 -11.32
C ALA A 123 3.81 -29.74 -11.55
N VAL A 124 3.57 -30.83 -12.30
CA VAL A 124 4.62 -31.80 -12.67
C VAL A 124 5.70 -31.13 -13.52
N ARG A 125 5.31 -30.33 -14.52
CA ARG A 125 6.27 -29.61 -15.38
C ARG A 125 7.06 -28.57 -14.59
N LEU A 126 6.39 -27.80 -13.74
CA LEU A 126 7.05 -26.79 -12.89
C LEU A 126 8.05 -27.43 -11.91
N LEU A 127 7.69 -28.58 -11.33
CA LEU A 127 8.61 -29.37 -10.50
C LEU A 127 9.84 -29.84 -11.30
N GLN A 128 9.64 -30.30 -12.53
CA GLN A 128 10.75 -30.69 -13.43
C GLN A 128 11.64 -29.49 -13.81
N MET A 129 11.06 -28.30 -13.88
CA MET A 129 11.77 -27.04 -14.12
C MET A 129 12.49 -26.49 -12.87
N GLY A 130 12.28 -27.11 -11.70
CA GLY A 130 12.98 -26.77 -10.46
C GLY A 130 12.29 -25.73 -9.57
N TYR A 131 11.03 -25.40 -9.83
CA TYR A 131 10.25 -24.51 -8.97
C TYR A 131 9.74 -25.26 -7.73
N ASP A 132 9.84 -24.61 -6.57
CA ASP A 132 9.38 -25.11 -5.27
C ASP A 132 7.98 -24.57 -4.91
N TYR A 133 7.63 -23.37 -5.39
CA TYR A 133 6.40 -22.67 -5.02
C TYR A 133 5.62 -22.14 -6.23
N ILE A 134 4.30 -22.08 -6.10
CA ILE A 134 3.41 -21.47 -7.10
C ILE A 134 2.58 -20.39 -6.41
N ASP A 135 2.72 -19.15 -6.85
CA ASP A 135 1.95 -18.01 -6.37
C ASP A 135 0.78 -17.71 -7.32
N ALA A 136 -0.33 -17.21 -6.80
CA ALA A 136 -1.47 -16.76 -7.58
C ALA A 136 -2.14 -15.55 -6.91
N THR A 137 -2.88 -14.76 -7.68
CA THR A 137 -3.69 -13.66 -7.13
C THR A 137 -5.16 -13.85 -7.46
N VAL A 138 -6.04 -13.47 -6.54
CA VAL A 138 -7.49 -13.63 -6.72
C VAL A 138 -8.26 -12.56 -5.96
N TYR A 139 -9.29 -11.98 -6.59
CA TYR A 139 -10.26 -11.16 -5.86
C TYR A 139 -11.02 -12.02 -4.85
N MET A 140 -11.06 -11.60 -3.58
CA MET A 140 -11.81 -12.31 -2.53
C MET A 140 -13.30 -12.50 -2.89
N THR A 141 -13.85 -11.61 -3.72
CA THR A 141 -15.24 -11.67 -4.18
C THR A 141 -15.46 -12.66 -5.33
N ASN A 142 -14.40 -13.09 -6.02
CA ASN A 142 -14.44 -14.19 -6.99
C ASN A 142 -14.38 -15.55 -6.27
N GLN A 143 -15.48 -15.87 -5.59
CA GLN A 143 -15.65 -17.07 -4.77
C GLN A 143 -15.47 -18.38 -5.55
N SER A 144 -15.67 -18.36 -6.87
CA SER A 144 -15.46 -19.53 -7.73
C SER A 144 -13.96 -19.80 -7.93
N ALA A 145 -13.18 -18.78 -8.27
CA ALA A 145 -11.73 -18.88 -8.42
C ALA A 145 -11.05 -19.16 -7.07
N LEU A 146 -11.42 -18.44 -6.01
CA LEU A 146 -10.88 -18.65 -4.66
C LEU A 146 -11.12 -20.10 -4.19
N SER A 147 -12.35 -20.61 -4.35
CA SER A 147 -12.67 -22.00 -4.02
C SER A 147 -11.95 -23.02 -4.89
N LEU A 148 -11.67 -22.70 -6.15
CA LEU A 148 -10.84 -23.55 -6.99
C LEU A 148 -9.40 -23.57 -6.46
N TYR A 149 -8.78 -22.42 -6.27
CA TYR A 149 -7.39 -22.26 -5.84
C TYR A 149 -7.13 -22.92 -4.48
N LYS A 150 -8.01 -22.72 -3.49
CA LYS A 150 -7.90 -23.39 -2.18
C LYS A 150 -8.10 -24.91 -2.26
N ARG A 151 -8.94 -25.42 -3.17
CA ARG A 151 -9.09 -26.88 -3.39
C ARG A 151 -7.85 -27.51 -4.02
N ILE A 152 -7.10 -26.74 -4.80
CA ILE A 152 -5.83 -27.17 -5.40
C ILE A 152 -4.62 -26.74 -4.57
N GLY A 153 -4.79 -26.55 -3.25
CA GLY A 153 -3.70 -26.37 -2.30
C GLY A 153 -2.93 -25.06 -2.43
N MET A 154 -3.61 -23.99 -2.82
CA MET A 154 -3.12 -22.62 -2.69
C MET A 154 -3.71 -21.99 -1.43
N TYR A 155 -2.88 -21.43 -0.56
CA TYR A 155 -3.28 -20.95 0.76
C TYR A 155 -2.91 -19.48 0.95
N ARG A 156 -3.71 -18.76 1.76
CA ARG A 156 -3.38 -17.41 2.22
C ARG A 156 -2.54 -17.53 3.50
N SER A 157 -1.29 -17.11 3.44
CA SER A 157 -0.36 -17.14 4.60
C SER A 157 -0.60 -16.01 5.61
N GLY A 158 -1.44 -15.02 5.27
CA GLY A 158 -1.76 -13.86 6.11
C GLY A 158 -0.63 -12.82 6.25
N LEU A 159 0.58 -13.14 5.77
CA LEU A 159 1.71 -12.20 5.66
C LEU A 159 1.57 -11.24 4.47
N GLU A 160 0.69 -11.60 3.53
CA GLU A 160 0.57 -10.94 2.24
C GLU A 160 -0.57 -9.91 2.27
N TYR A 161 -0.24 -8.69 1.86
CA TYR A 161 -1.19 -7.59 1.71
C TYR A 161 -2.16 -7.87 0.56
N MET A 162 -3.29 -7.14 0.52
CA MET A 162 -4.14 -7.14 -0.65
C MET A 162 -3.36 -6.58 -1.84
N VAL A 163 -3.00 -7.45 -2.78
CA VAL A 163 -2.33 -7.14 -4.04
C VAL A 163 -3.34 -6.52 -5.00
N ASN A 164 -2.92 -5.52 -5.80
CA ASN A 164 -3.72 -4.87 -6.85
C ASN A 164 -5.23 -4.64 -6.54
N ASP A 165 -5.65 -3.45 -6.14
CA ASP A 165 -7.07 -3.05 -5.99
C ASP A 165 -8.02 -4.08 -5.33
N GLY A 166 -7.51 -4.92 -4.42
CA GLY A 166 -8.30 -5.86 -3.61
C GLY A 166 -8.17 -7.36 -3.94
N GLN A 167 -7.19 -7.77 -4.73
CA GLN A 167 -6.82 -9.19 -4.81
C GLN A 167 -6.04 -9.63 -3.57
N ILE A 168 -6.11 -10.91 -3.21
CA ILE A 168 -5.21 -11.53 -2.23
C ILE A 168 -4.20 -12.40 -2.97
N LYS A 169 -2.98 -12.46 -2.44
CA LYS A 169 -1.98 -13.44 -2.86
C LYS A 169 -2.26 -14.78 -2.18
N LEU A 170 -2.04 -15.86 -2.91
CA LEU A 170 -2.09 -17.23 -2.42
C LEU A 170 -0.82 -17.94 -2.86
N ARG A 171 -0.29 -18.82 -2.02
CA ARG A 171 0.90 -19.64 -2.32
C ARG A 171 0.57 -21.13 -2.21
N SER A 172 1.07 -21.92 -3.15
CA SER A 172 1.08 -23.37 -3.09
C SER A 172 2.49 -23.88 -2.80
N TYR A 173 2.59 -24.68 -1.75
CA TYR A 173 3.81 -25.41 -1.36
C TYR A 173 3.89 -26.80 -2.01
N LEU A 174 2.98 -27.10 -2.94
CA LEU A 174 2.84 -28.43 -3.55
C LEU A 174 4.15 -28.92 -4.20
N PRO A 175 4.84 -28.16 -5.07
CA PRO A 175 6.08 -28.66 -5.68
C PRO A 175 7.16 -28.99 -4.64
N TYR A 176 7.38 -28.09 -3.67
CA TYR A 176 8.30 -28.31 -2.54
C TYR A 176 7.96 -29.59 -1.75
N LEU A 177 6.70 -29.80 -1.38
CA LEU A 177 6.29 -30.95 -0.58
C LEU A 177 6.41 -32.27 -1.36
N ILE A 178 6.15 -32.27 -2.67
CA ILE A 178 6.39 -33.45 -3.52
C ILE A 178 7.88 -33.78 -3.54
N LYS A 179 8.74 -32.77 -3.72
CA LYS A 179 10.20 -32.94 -3.69
C LYS A 179 10.67 -33.48 -2.32
N TYR A 180 10.17 -32.90 -1.23
CA TYR A 180 10.48 -33.29 0.13
C TYR A 180 10.13 -34.76 0.42
N VAL A 181 8.92 -35.20 0.03
CA VAL A 181 8.50 -36.60 0.19
C VAL A 181 9.32 -37.55 -0.68
N ARG A 182 9.59 -37.16 -1.94
CA ARG A 182 10.42 -37.95 -2.86
C ARG A 182 11.81 -38.17 -2.29
N GLU A 183 12.44 -37.12 -1.77
CA GLU A 183 13.79 -37.19 -1.21
C GLU A 183 13.80 -38.01 0.07
N GLY A 184 12.83 -37.83 0.97
CA GLY A 184 12.83 -38.57 2.22
C GLY A 184 12.47 -40.04 2.13
N LEU A 185 11.72 -40.44 1.08
CA LEU A 185 11.35 -41.84 0.84
C LEU A 185 12.17 -42.51 -0.27
N LYS A 186 13.22 -41.85 -0.79
CA LYS A 186 14.05 -42.33 -1.92
C LYS A 186 14.59 -43.76 -1.74
N ASN A 187 14.91 -44.13 -0.50
CA ASN A 187 15.49 -45.45 -0.17
C ASN A 187 14.44 -46.53 0.07
N VAL A 188 13.18 -46.16 0.27
CA VAL A 188 12.09 -47.07 0.63
C VAL A 188 11.14 -47.32 -0.55
N ARG A 189 10.94 -46.32 -1.42
CA ARG A 189 9.93 -46.36 -2.48
C ARG A 189 10.35 -45.61 -3.74
N GLN A 190 10.80 -46.34 -4.75
CA GLN A 190 11.15 -45.76 -6.06
C GLN A 190 9.94 -45.46 -6.95
N ASP A 191 8.78 -46.10 -6.73
CA ASP A 191 7.53 -45.93 -7.49
C ASP A 191 6.75 -44.64 -7.12
N ILE A 192 7.20 -43.92 -6.08
CA ILE A 192 6.58 -42.68 -5.60
C ILE A 192 6.56 -41.61 -6.69
N ASN A 193 7.58 -41.53 -7.55
CA ASN A 193 7.65 -40.54 -8.62
C ASN A 193 6.48 -40.65 -9.61
N GLU A 194 6.14 -41.87 -10.04
CA GLU A 194 5.08 -42.11 -11.02
C GLU A 194 3.70 -41.90 -10.40
N ARG A 195 3.51 -42.31 -9.13
CA ARG A 195 2.24 -42.12 -8.42
C ARG A 195 1.96 -40.66 -8.07
N PHE A 196 2.96 -39.90 -7.65
CA PHE A 196 2.78 -38.47 -7.37
C PHE A 196 2.43 -37.68 -8.64
N ALA A 197 3.03 -38.02 -9.78
CA ALA A 197 2.69 -37.45 -11.08
C ALA A 197 1.25 -37.80 -11.52
N GLN A 198 0.77 -39.02 -11.21
CA GLN A 198 -0.58 -39.46 -11.57
C GLN A 198 -1.69 -38.91 -10.64
N VAL A 199 -1.40 -38.74 -9.35
CA VAL A 199 -2.38 -38.31 -8.35
C VAL A 199 -2.50 -36.78 -8.30
N GLY A 200 -1.41 -36.04 -8.54
CA GLY A 200 -1.41 -34.56 -8.57
C GLY A 200 -2.18 -33.93 -7.41
N TRP A 201 -2.92 -32.85 -7.67
CA TRP A 201 -3.77 -32.20 -6.65
C TRP A 201 -4.95 -33.05 -6.20
N LYS A 202 -5.34 -34.13 -6.90
CA LYS A 202 -6.45 -35.00 -6.45
C LYS A 202 -6.13 -35.72 -5.15
N GLY A 203 -4.83 -35.81 -4.82
CA GLY A 203 -4.39 -36.28 -3.52
C GLY A 203 -4.48 -35.21 -2.43
N MET A 204 -4.62 -33.92 -2.75
CA MET A 204 -4.76 -32.92 -1.70
C MET A 204 -6.13 -32.97 -1.07
N VAL A 205 -6.13 -32.99 0.26
CA VAL A 205 -7.35 -32.76 1.03
C VAL A 205 -7.47 -31.25 1.14
N GLY A 206 -8.40 -30.68 0.36
CA GLY A 206 -8.61 -29.23 0.34
C GLY A 206 -8.93 -28.67 1.72
N SER A 207 -8.60 -27.39 1.93
CA SER A 207 -8.95 -26.66 3.15
C SER A 207 -10.43 -26.83 3.50
N ASP A 208 -10.76 -26.94 4.78
CA ASP A 208 -12.16 -26.99 5.24
C ASP A 208 -12.92 -25.70 4.89
N ASN A 209 -12.19 -24.60 4.61
CA ASN A 209 -12.74 -23.27 4.38
C ASN A 209 -12.39 -22.68 3.01
N VAL A 210 -12.56 -23.46 1.93
CA VAL A 210 -12.18 -23.06 0.56
C VAL A 210 -12.83 -21.77 0.03
N ARG A 211 -13.91 -21.30 0.65
CA ARG A 211 -14.61 -20.05 0.25
C ARG A 211 -14.21 -18.84 1.07
N SER A 212 -13.56 -19.02 2.21
CA SER A 212 -13.14 -17.90 3.04
C SER A 212 -11.91 -17.22 2.46
N GLY A 213 -11.95 -15.89 2.43
CA GLY A 213 -10.78 -15.07 2.19
C GLY A 213 -9.84 -14.97 3.39
N GLU A 214 -10.19 -15.48 4.57
CA GLU A 214 -9.36 -15.43 5.78
C GLU A 214 -8.04 -16.22 5.62
N GLU A 215 -7.06 -15.90 6.46
CA GLU A 215 -5.77 -16.61 6.56
C GLU A 215 -6.00 -18.10 6.86
N ASP A 216 -5.21 -18.96 6.21
CA ASP A 216 -5.26 -20.41 6.40
C ASP A 216 -4.20 -20.92 7.41
N ALA A 217 -3.37 -20.03 7.97
CA ALA A 217 -2.34 -20.38 8.93
C ALA A 217 -2.91 -20.70 10.32
N LEU A 218 -2.18 -21.54 11.04
CA LEU A 218 -2.49 -22.01 12.39
C LEU A 218 -1.44 -21.49 13.36
N PHE A 219 -1.84 -21.13 14.58
CA PHE A 219 -0.91 -20.81 15.66
C PHE A 219 -0.71 -22.03 16.56
N VAL A 220 0.52 -22.54 16.61
CA VAL A 220 0.89 -23.74 17.38
C VAL A 220 2.18 -23.43 18.14
N HIS A 221 2.13 -23.47 19.48
CA HIS A 221 3.26 -23.11 20.36
C HIS A 221 3.93 -21.77 20.00
N GLY A 222 3.13 -20.74 19.69
CA GLY A 222 3.63 -19.42 19.28
C GLY A 222 4.18 -19.34 17.86
N MET A 223 4.25 -20.46 17.12
CA MET A 223 4.64 -20.49 15.71
C MET A 223 3.44 -20.32 14.80
N ARG A 224 3.65 -19.66 13.66
CA ARG A 224 2.67 -19.56 12.57
C ARG A 224 2.95 -20.64 11.55
N LEU A 225 2.06 -21.62 11.46
CA LEU A 225 2.24 -22.82 10.66
C LEU A 225 1.21 -22.94 9.53
N MET A 226 1.60 -23.52 8.40
CA MET A 226 0.70 -23.87 7.30
C MET A 226 0.51 -25.39 7.21
N GLU A 227 -0.72 -25.86 7.47
CA GLU A 227 -1.06 -27.28 7.37
C GLU A 227 -1.35 -27.68 5.91
N ASN A 228 -0.71 -28.75 5.44
CA ASN A 228 -0.90 -29.31 4.11
C ASN A 228 -1.20 -30.81 4.21
N LYS A 229 -2.39 -31.22 3.75
CA LYS A 229 -2.86 -32.61 3.82
C LYS A 229 -2.85 -33.27 2.45
N PHE A 230 -2.27 -34.46 2.39
CA PHE A 230 -2.18 -35.30 1.20
C PHE A 230 -2.70 -36.71 1.46
N GLN A 231 -3.34 -37.27 0.45
CA GLN A 231 -3.86 -38.61 0.41
C GLN A 231 -3.42 -39.29 -0.89
N PHE A 232 -2.69 -40.40 -0.74
CA PHE A 232 -2.21 -41.22 -1.84
C PHE A 232 -2.79 -42.62 -1.70
N GLY A 233 -3.91 -42.89 -2.39
CA GLY A 233 -4.72 -44.08 -2.15
C GLY A 233 -5.22 -44.10 -0.70
N ASP A 234 -4.86 -45.12 0.06
CA ASP A 234 -5.28 -45.29 1.46
C ASP A 234 -4.33 -44.59 2.46
N ARG A 235 -3.23 -44.00 1.99
CA ARG A 235 -2.21 -43.40 2.84
C ARG A 235 -2.41 -41.90 2.97
N LYS A 236 -2.25 -41.38 4.19
CA LYS A 236 -2.40 -39.95 4.50
C LYS A 236 -1.08 -39.40 5.00
N TYR A 237 -0.75 -38.19 4.55
CA TYR A 237 0.39 -37.41 5.00
C TYR A 237 -0.11 -36.02 5.35
N THR A 238 0.32 -35.48 6.48
CA THR A 238 0.09 -34.09 6.86
C THR A 238 1.43 -33.45 7.17
N PHE A 239 1.67 -32.28 6.60
CA PHE A 239 2.88 -31.49 6.83
C PHE A 239 2.47 -30.14 7.39
N TRP A 240 3.25 -29.62 8.33
CA TRP A 240 3.12 -28.25 8.78
C TRP A 240 4.42 -27.53 8.46
N LEU A 241 4.31 -26.38 7.79
CA LEU A 241 5.45 -25.54 7.44
C LEU A 241 5.49 -24.32 8.37
N ASP A 242 6.66 -23.99 8.92
CA ASP A 242 6.85 -22.69 9.58
C ASP A 242 6.84 -21.60 8.50
N LEU A 243 5.91 -20.65 8.58
CA LEU A 243 5.77 -19.58 7.58
C LEU A 243 6.95 -18.60 7.56
N ARG A 244 7.83 -18.62 8.57
CA ARG A 244 9.05 -17.79 8.59
C ARG A 244 10.21 -18.42 7.82
N THR A 245 10.30 -19.76 7.78
CA THR A 245 11.35 -20.51 7.06
C THR A 245 10.84 -21.10 5.76
N GLU A 246 9.51 -21.25 5.63
CA GLU A 246 8.81 -22.00 4.59
C GLU A 246 9.28 -23.45 4.47
N LYS A 247 9.71 -24.04 5.58
CA LYS A 247 10.17 -25.44 5.68
C LYS A 247 9.28 -26.23 6.61
N VAL A 248 9.27 -27.55 6.40
CA VAL A 248 8.52 -28.49 7.25
C VAL A 248 9.07 -28.41 8.67
N VAL A 249 8.19 -28.24 9.66
CA VAL A 249 8.51 -28.29 11.10
C VAL A 249 7.88 -29.50 11.79
N MET A 250 6.78 -30.00 11.22
CA MET A 250 6.07 -31.18 11.72
C MET A 250 5.58 -32.04 10.56
N ILE A 251 5.61 -33.36 10.76
CA ILE A 251 5.04 -34.36 9.85
C ILE A 251 4.18 -35.36 10.61
N ASP A 252 3.07 -35.75 9.99
CA ASP A 252 2.26 -36.91 10.36
C ASP A 252 2.12 -37.81 9.12
N SER A 253 2.67 -39.01 9.15
CA SER A 253 2.77 -39.91 8.00
C SER A 253 2.36 -41.33 8.37
N PRO A 254 2.24 -42.27 7.41
CA PRO A 254 1.97 -43.67 7.74
C PRO A 254 3.11 -44.38 8.48
N TYR A 255 4.30 -43.77 8.56
CA TYR A 255 5.50 -44.38 9.14
C TYR A 255 5.87 -43.77 10.50
N LEU A 256 5.76 -42.44 10.61
CA LEU A 256 6.14 -41.71 11.80
C LEU A 256 5.34 -40.41 11.95
N ARG A 257 5.29 -39.92 13.18
CA ARG A 257 4.95 -38.53 13.51
C ARG A 257 6.15 -37.87 14.18
N PHE A 258 6.56 -36.70 13.70
CA PHE A 258 7.68 -35.96 14.29
C PHE A 258 7.39 -34.46 14.36
N PHE A 259 7.80 -33.85 15.46
CA PHE A 259 7.73 -32.42 15.68
C PHE A 259 8.90 -31.94 16.56
N HIS A 260 9.50 -30.82 16.17
CA HIS A 260 10.42 -30.08 17.04
C HIS A 260 9.92 -28.64 17.23
N HIS A 261 9.98 -28.11 18.46
CA HIS A 261 9.57 -26.73 18.73
C HIS A 261 10.23 -26.20 19.99
N VAL A 262 10.32 -24.87 20.11
CA VAL A 262 10.71 -24.23 21.37
C VAL A 262 9.51 -24.26 22.33
N VAL A 263 9.74 -24.70 23.56
CA VAL A 263 8.71 -24.76 24.61
C VAL A 263 8.17 -23.34 24.86
N ASP A 264 6.85 -23.25 25.03
CA ASP A 264 6.04 -22.03 25.18
C ASP A 264 6.02 -21.10 23.95
N SER A 265 7.18 -20.67 23.44
CA SER A 265 7.27 -19.72 22.32
C SER A 265 8.61 -19.81 21.58
N PRO A 266 8.64 -19.64 20.24
CA PRO A 266 9.88 -19.46 19.47
C PRO A 266 10.53 -18.08 19.67
N GLN A 267 9.93 -17.19 20.46
CA GLN A 267 10.48 -15.88 20.80
C GLN A 267 11.11 -15.95 22.19
N LEU A 268 12.41 -15.74 22.25
CA LEU A 268 13.19 -15.73 23.49
C LEU A 268 13.85 -14.37 23.70
N VAL A 269 14.24 -14.09 24.94
CA VAL A 269 15.04 -12.92 25.30
C VAL A 269 16.46 -13.35 25.63
N THR A 270 17.46 -12.53 25.33
CA THR A 270 18.85 -12.77 25.72
C THR A 270 18.97 -13.10 27.20
N GLY A 271 19.63 -14.23 27.50
CA GLY A 271 19.81 -14.76 28.86
C GLY A 271 18.61 -15.52 29.43
N GLN A 272 17.48 -15.60 28.71
CA GLN A 272 16.34 -16.44 29.10
C GLN A 272 16.69 -17.91 28.91
N GLU A 273 16.40 -18.73 29.93
CA GLU A 273 16.41 -20.19 29.79
C GLU A 273 15.13 -20.65 29.08
N GLY A 274 15.30 -21.30 27.94
CA GLY A 274 14.24 -21.99 27.20
C GLY A 274 14.60 -23.45 26.95
N ALA A 275 13.78 -24.16 26.18
CA ALA A 275 14.09 -25.51 25.75
C ALA A 275 13.50 -25.82 24.37
N VAL A 276 14.16 -26.68 23.60
CA VAL A 276 13.56 -27.34 22.43
C VAL A 276 12.95 -28.66 22.87
N ARG A 277 11.67 -28.86 22.56
CA ARG A 277 11.00 -30.15 22.69
C ARG A 277 11.07 -30.93 21.39
N PHE A 278 11.43 -32.20 21.48
CA PHE A 278 11.38 -33.17 20.39
C PHE A 278 10.30 -34.21 20.70
N GLU A 279 9.43 -34.46 19.73
CA GLU A 279 8.39 -35.49 19.80
C GLU A 279 8.51 -36.40 18.59
N CYS A 280 8.68 -37.70 18.81
CA CYS A 280 8.79 -38.69 17.74
C CYS A 280 7.96 -39.93 18.09
N GLN A 281 7.06 -40.34 17.19
CA GLN A 281 6.24 -41.52 17.33
C GLN A 281 6.50 -42.50 16.19
N ASN A 282 6.73 -43.77 16.53
CA ASN A 282 6.79 -44.86 15.56
C ASN A 282 5.38 -45.35 15.23
N LEU A 283 4.97 -45.23 13.97
CA LEU A 283 3.66 -45.69 13.47
C LEU A 283 3.76 -46.97 12.63
N THR A 284 4.95 -47.57 12.55
CA THR A 284 5.16 -48.87 11.91
C THR A 284 4.87 -50.02 12.88
N ASP A 285 4.74 -51.23 12.32
CA ASP A 285 4.52 -52.46 13.10
C ASP A 285 5.82 -53.07 13.66
N GLU A 286 6.98 -52.46 13.37
CA GLU A 286 8.31 -52.95 13.77
C GLU A 286 9.08 -51.90 14.61
N PRO A 287 9.99 -52.31 15.51
CA PRO A 287 10.88 -51.37 16.19
C PRO A 287 11.77 -50.63 15.18
N VAL A 288 11.95 -49.31 15.35
CA VAL A 288 12.74 -48.47 14.44
C VAL A 288 13.82 -47.72 15.19
N VAL A 289 15.03 -47.70 14.64
CA VAL A 289 16.11 -46.84 15.11
C VAL A 289 16.00 -45.46 14.45
N ALA A 290 15.74 -44.44 15.27
CA ALA A 290 15.71 -43.04 14.90
C ALA A 290 17.02 -42.35 15.29
N LYS A 291 17.65 -41.64 14.35
CA LYS A 291 18.85 -40.82 14.56
C LYS A 291 18.55 -39.36 14.30
N PHE A 292 18.94 -38.51 15.24
CA PHE A 292 18.66 -37.08 15.24
C PHE A 292 19.96 -36.29 15.15
N ARG A 293 20.08 -35.41 14.15
CA ARG A 293 21.16 -34.43 14.07
C ARG A 293 20.55 -33.04 14.02
N THR A 294 20.70 -32.31 15.13
CA THR A 294 20.17 -30.96 15.24
C THR A 294 21.29 -29.94 15.11
N THR A 295 21.02 -28.83 14.45
CA THR A 295 21.93 -27.69 14.34
C THR A 295 21.21 -26.38 14.66
N LEU A 296 21.92 -25.46 15.29
CA LEU A 296 21.54 -24.05 15.46
C LEU A 296 22.44 -23.20 14.56
N ASP A 297 21.89 -22.56 13.54
CA ASP A 297 22.65 -21.82 12.51
C ASP A 297 23.83 -22.60 11.90
N GLY A 298 23.65 -23.92 11.74
CA GLY A 298 24.65 -24.83 11.20
C GLY A 298 25.65 -25.38 12.23
N GLU A 299 25.69 -24.85 13.45
CA GLU A 299 26.47 -25.42 14.54
C GLU A 299 25.76 -26.62 15.17
N VAL A 300 26.49 -27.70 15.44
CA VAL A 300 25.93 -28.94 15.99
C VAL A 300 25.38 -28.70 17.39
N PHE A 301 24.09 -29.02 17.58
CA PHE A 301 23.41 -28.88 18.85
C PHE A 301 23.65 -30.12 19.74
N PRO A 302 24.25 -29.97 20.93
CA PRO A 302 24.54 -31.10 21.81
C PRO A 302 23.30 -31.52 22.61
N TYR A 303 22.98 -32.82 22.57
CA TYR A 303 21.93 -33.40 23.42
C TYR A 303 22.46 -33.66 24.84
N ARG A 304 21.82 -33.06 25.86
CA ARG A 304 22.16 -33.25 27.27
C ARG A 304 21.21 -34.22 27.96
N ASN A 305 19.92 -34.14 27.63
CA ASN A 305 18.86 -34.97 28.22
C ASN A 305 18.45 -36.11 27.28
N GLY A 306 18.66 -35.91 25.98
CA GLY A 306 18.40 -36.81 24.87
C GLY A 306 19.59 -37.66 24.46
N THR A 307 19.37 -38.53 23.50
CA THR A 307 20.44 -39.23 22.77
C THR A 307 20.25 -39.01 21.28
N ALA A 308 21.33 -38.87 20.53
CA ALA A 308 21.29 -38.68 19.08
C ALA A 308 20.76 -39.92 18.31
N GLU A 309 20.61 -41.05 19.00
CA GLU A 309 20.10 -42.30 18.45
C GLU A 309 19.20 -42.97 19.49
N ARG A 310 18.04 -43.45 19.06
CA ARG A 310 17.04 -44.14 19.90
C ARG A 310 16.32 -45.22 19.11
N GLU A 311 16.14 -46.38 19.73
CA GLU A 311 15.19 -47.39 19.24
C GLU A 311 13.80 -47.07 19.80
N ILE A 312 12.79 -47.00 18.93
CA ILE A 312 11.41 -46.64 19.25
C ILE A 312 10.51 -47.83 18.89
N GLN A 313 9.78 -48.36 19.88
CA GLN A 313 8.91 -49.52 19.71
C GLN A 313 7.65 -49.17 18.89
N PRO A 314 6.97 -50.16 18.26
CA PRO A 314 5.73 -49.93 17.54
C PRO A 314 4.68 -49.18 18.38
N GLY A 315 4.17 -48.06 17.86
CA GLY A 315 3.19 -47.20 18.54
C GLY A 315 3.76 -46.31 19.66
N GLU A 316 5.01 -46.50 20.07
CA GLU A 316 5.66 -45.70 21.11
C GLU A 316 5.88 -44.26 20.65
N THR A 317 5.62 -43.31 21.56
CA THR A 317 5.96 -41.90 21.40
C THR A 317 7.05 -41.55 22.41
N ILE A 318 8.18 -41.03 21.91
CA ILE A 318 9.23 -40.47 22.75
C ILE A 318 9.14 -38.94 22.73
N THR A 319 9.31 -38.34 23.91
CA THR A 319 9.35 -36.88 24.09
C THR A 319 10.49 -36.52 25.02
N TRP A 320 11.27 -35.50 24.68
CA TRP A 320 12.26 -34.93 25.59
C TRP A 320 12.55 -33.47 25.27
N ASP A 321 13.08 -32.75 26.25
CA ASP A 321 13.41 -31.34 26.16
C ASP A 321 14.93 -31.13 26.27
N GLU A 322 15.49 -30.28 25.41
CA GLU A 322 16.89 -29.86 25.45
C GLU A 322 17.02 -28.37 25.74
N PRO A 323 17.87 -27.95 26.67
CA PRO A 323 17.94 -26.55 27.08
C PRO A 323 18.49 -25.64 25.97
N LEU A 324 17.91 -24.44 25.87
CA LEU A 324 18.34 -23.32 25.04
C LEU A 324 18.62 -22.11 25.91
N CYS A 325 19.71 -21.40 25.62
CA CYS A 325 19.96 -20.07 26.17
C CYS A 325 20.89 -19.34 25.21
N PHE A 326 20.54 -18.10 24.87
CA PHE A 326 21.28 -17.29 23.91
C PHE A 326 21.89 -16.08 24.59
N GLY A 327 23.16 -15.82 24.32
CA GLY A 327 23.90 -14.67 24.86
C GLY A 327 23.81 -13.42 23.99
N THR A 328 23.30 -13.53 22.77
CA THR A 328 23.20 -12.43 21.81
C THR A 328 21.84 -12.47 21.12
N PRO A 329 21.25 -11.30 20.80
CA PRO A 329 20.03 -11.24 20.02
C PRO A 329 20.27 -11.61 18.55
N GLY A 330 19.21 -12.05 17.88
CA GLY A 330 19.23 -12.44 16.46
C GLY A 330 18.22 -13.55 16.16
N ASP A 331 18.00 -13.79 14.87
CA ASP A 331 17.23 -14.93 14.39
C ASP A 331 18.15 -16.15 14.23
N VAL A 332 17.79 -17.26 14.90
CA VAL A 332 18.55 -18.51 14.90
C VAL A 332 17.73 -19.61 14.24
N ARG A 333 18.30 -20.27 13.24
CA ARG A 333 17.66 -21.41 12.57
C ARG A 333 17.90 -22.69 13.35
N LEU A 334 16.83 -23.28 13.86
CA LEU A 334 16.83 -24.61 14.46
C LEU A 334 16.48 -25.63 13.37
N ARG A 335 17.45 -26.44 12.97
CA ARG A 335 17.29 -27.49 11.97
C ARG A 335 17.53 -28.87 12.56
N THR A 336 16.68 -29.84 12.27
CA THR A 336 16.84 -31.24 12.70
C THR A 336 16.75 -32.18 11.50
N GLU A 337 17.84 -32.90 11.23
CA GLU A 337 17.87 -34.04 10.31
C GLU A 337 17.49 -35.31 11.10
N LEU A 338 16.41 -35.97 10.67
CA LEU A 338 15.92 -37.22 11.25
C LEU A 338 16.12 -38.36 10.24
N GLN A 339 16.94 -39.33 10.60
CA GLN A 339 16.97 -40.63 9.92
C GLN A 339 16.11 -41.60 10.73
N PHE A 340 15.04 -42.12 10.12
CA PHE A 340 14.10 -43.06 10.71
C PHE A 340 14.14 -44.36 9.89
N ASP A 341 14.98 -45.31 10.31
CA ASP A 341 15.40 -46.47 9.50
C ASP A 341 15.95 -46.04 8.11
N ALA A 342 15.26 -46.39 7.03
CA ALA A 342 15.63 -46.04 5.65
C ALA A 342 15.07 -44.67 5.18
N ILE A 343 14.23 -44.02 6.01
CA ILE A 343 13.60 -42.73 5.72
C ILE A 343 14.48 -41.59 6.26
N GLU A 344 14.59 -40.50 5.51
CA GLU A 344 15.36 -39.31 5.92
C GLU A 344 14.53 -38.03 5.74
N PHE A 345 14.30 -37.26 6.79
CA PHE A 345 13.58 -36.00 6.70
C PHE A 345 14.32 -34.89 7.44
N ASP A 346 14.27 -33.67 6.91
CA ASP A 346 14.80 -32.49 7.60
C ASP A 346 13.68 -31.53 8.01
N PHE A 347 13.81 -30.96 9.20
CA PHE A 347 12.83 -30.07 9.81
C PHE A 347 13.50 -28.74 10.18
N GLU A 348 12.82 -27.62 9.99
CA GLU A 348 13.39 -26.30 10.28
C GLU A 348 12.35 -25.31 10.82
N THR A 349 12.71 -24.62 11.91
CA THR A 349 11.95 -23.50 12.51
C THR A 349 12.88 -22.34 12.85
N LEU A 350 12.33 -21.12 12.85
CA LEU A 350 13.07 -19.92 13.26
C LEU A 350 12.88 -19.62 14.75
N VAL A 351 13.96 -19.39 15.48
CA VAL A 351 13.95 -18.92 16.88
C VAL A 351 14.38 -17.46 16.89
N GLU A 352 13.52 -16.56 17.35
CA GLU A 352 13.79 -15.11 17.41
C GLU A 352 14.30 -14.77 18.81
N VAL A 353 15.53 -14.27 18.92
CA VAL A 353 16.14 -13.86 20.19
C VAL A 353 16.22 -12.34 20.25
N ARG A 354 15.48 -11.73 21.19
CA ARG A 354 15.45 -10.27 21.39
C ARG A 354 16.38 -9.83 22.52
N PRO A 355 16.93 -8.61 22.48
CA PRO A 355 17.59 -8.04 23.65
C PRO A 355 16.56 -7.86 24.79
N GLN A 356 17.02 -7.76 26.04
CA GLN A 356 16.11 -7.51 27.18
C GLN A 356 15.43 -6.14 27.04
N VAL A 357 16.16 -5.14 26.55
CA VAL A 357 15.63 -3.84 26.14
C VAL A 357 16.01 -3.57 24.69
N SER A 358 15.01 -3.40 23.82
CA SER A 358 15.20 -2.91 22.47
C SER A 358 15.21 -1.37 22.49
N ILE A 359 16.18 -0.76 21.82
CA ILE A 359 16.33 0.70 21.73
C ILE A 359 16.17 1.10 20.27
N ALA A 360 15.20 1.96 19.98
CA ALA A 360 14.92 2.47 18.64
C ALA A 360 14.93 4.00 18.62
N HIS A 361 15.33 4.56 17.49
CA HIS A 361 15.33 5.99 17.17
C HIS A 361 14.82 6.14 15.74
N ASP A 362 13.98 7.14 15.47
CA ASP A 362 13.52 7.40 14.11
C ASP A 362 14.65 8.05 13.29
N PRO A 363 15.16 7.39 12.22
CA PRO A 363 16.32 7.87 11.50
C PRO A 363 15.98 9.03 10.56
N GLY A 364 16.05 10.25 11.06
CA GLY A 364 16.07 11.47 10.25
C GLY A 364 17.46 12.12 10.24
N SER A 365 17.92 12.61 9.09
CA SER A 365 19.08 13.51 9.08
C SER A 365 18.69 14.89 9.61
N ILE A 366 19.60 15.53 10.33
CA ILE A 366 19.42 16.90 10.85
C ILE A 366 20.20 17.91 10.00
N LEU A 367 19.82 19.18 10.04
CA LEU A 367 20.57 20.26 9.40
C LEU A 367 21.71 20.75 10.29
N SER A 368 22.85 21.01 9.68
CA SER A 368 23.97 21.67 10.33
C SER A 368 23.56 23.05 10.83
N GLY A 369 23.74 23.31 12.13
CA GLY A 369 23.40 24.55 12.79
C GLY A 369 22.00 24.58 13.41
N GLU A 370 21.17 23.57 13.17
CA GLU A 370 19.81 23.50 13.74
C GLU A 370 19.77 22.55 14.94
N LEU A 371 18.94 22.92 15.92
CA LEU A 371 18.53 22.05 17.02
C LEU A 371 17.40 21.15 16.52
N SER A 372 17.54 19.86 16.73
CA SER A 372 16.52 18.85 16.45
C SER A 372 16.12 18.18 17.76
N GLU A 373 14.82 18.12 17.99
CA GLU A 373 14.24 17.34 19.09
C GLU A 373 13.68 16.04 18.51
N SER A 374 14.09 14.92 19.10
CA SER A 374 13.70 13.57 18.73
C SER A 374 13.39 12.77 20.00
N VAL A 375 12.98 11.50 19.83
CA VAL A 375 12.70 10.58 20.93
C VAL A 375 13.41 9.25 20.73
N LEU A 376 13.93 8.70 21.83
CA LEU A 376 14.38 7.32 21.93
C LEU A 376 13.26 6.46 22.48
N ARG A 377 12.88 5.41 21.76
CA ARG A 377 11.91 4.42 22.22
C ARG A 377 12.66 3.24 22.83
N LEU A 378 12.47 3.02 24.12
CA LEU A 378 13.00 1.85 24.84
C LEU A 378 11.85 0.88 25.07
N THR A 379 11.99 -0.37 24.65
CA THR A 379 10.97 -1.41 24.77
C THR A 379 11.50 -2.57 25.61
N ASN A 380 10.86 -2.85 26.74
CA ASN A 380 11.19 -3.97 27.61
C ASN A 380 10.59 -5.25 27.05
N CYS A 381 11.44 -6.18 26.62
CA CYS A 381 11.01 -7.45 26.05
C CYS A 381 10.85 -8.54 27.13
N THR A 382 11.06 -8.22 28.41
CA THR A 382 10.97 -9.18 29.53
C THR A 382 9.59 -9.15 30.21
N GLY A 383 9.26 -10.21 30.94
CA GLY A 383 8.03 -10.33 31.74
C GLY A 383 8.06 -9.63 33.10
N ARG A 384 9.05 -8.76 33.36
CA ARG A 384 9.19 -8.02 34.63
C ARG A 384 9.52 -6.56 34.37
N ASP A 385 9.14 -5.68 35.29
CA ASP A 385 9.50 -4.27 35.20
C ASP A 385 11.01 -4.08 35.30
N LEU A 386 11.55 -3.14 34.53
CA LEU A 386 12.97 -2.79 34.55
C LEU A 386 13.13 -1.32 34.96
N GLU A 387 13.84 -1.08 36.06
CA GLU A 387 14.30 0.25 36.45
C GLU A 387 15.82 0.31 36.22
N GLY A 388 16.31 1.38 35.60
CA GLY A 388 17.72 1.43 35.22
C GLY A 388 18.21 2.79 34.75
N LEU A 389 19.43 2.77 34.23
CA LEU A 389 20.16 3.94 33.74
C LEU A 389 20.28 3.86 32.22
N LEU A 390 19.73 4.84 31.50
CA LEU A 390 20.04 5.08 30.10
C LEU A 390 21.27 5.99 30.02
N LEU A 391 22.28 5.54 29.29
CA LEU A 391 23.51 6.26 29.05
C LEU A 391 23.66 6.50 27.54
N LEU A 392 23.96 7.75 27.19
CA LEU A 392 24.17 8.21 25.82
C LEU A 392 25.61 8.70 25.66
N ASP A 393 26.42 7.94 24.93
CA ASP A 393 27.79 8.34 24.59
C ASP A 393 27.86 8.89 23.18
N ASN A 394 28.33 10.12 23.04
CA ASN A 394 28.62 10.70 21.74
C ASN A 394 30.01 10.24 21.27
N LEU A 395 30.06 9.33 20.31
CA LEU A 395 31.30 8.77 19.77
C LEU A 395 31.94 9.72 18.75
N GLU A 396 31.18 10.65 18.17
CA GLU A 396 31.62 11.59 17.12
C GLU A 396 31.17 13.03 17.41
N PRO A 397 31.72 13.68 18.46
CA PRO A 397 31.27 14.99 18.94
C PRO A 397 31.53 16.15 17.98
N ASN A 398 32.31 15.92 16.92
CA ASN A 398 32.56 16.93 15.88
C ASN A 398 31.39 17.06 14.88
N HIS A 399 30.53 16.04 14.79
CA HIS A 399 29.41 16.01 13.86
C HIS A 399 28.10 16.41 14.54
N VAL A 400 27.85 15.88 15.74
CA VAL A 400 26.62 16.09 16.50
C VAL A 400 26.95 16.48 17.94
N LEU A 401 26.14 17.33 18.54
CA LEU A 401 26.14 17.63 19.98
C LEU A 401 24.88 17.06 20.63
N LEU A 402 25.03 16.40 21.77
CA LEU A 402 23.90 15.97 22.60
C LEU A 402 23.50 17.11 23.56
N GLY A 403 22.22 17.49 23.54
CA GLY A 403 21.63 18.37 24.52
C GLY A 403 21.18 17.61 25.78
N GLY A 404 21.26 18.25 26.94
CA GLY A 404 20.83 17.67 28.23
C GLY A 404 21.88 16.77 28.92
N THR A 405 21.44 15.96 29.87
CA THR A 405 22.30 15.01 30.60
C THR A 405 22.51 13.73 29.79
N SER A 406 23.76 13.31 29.61
CA SER A 406 24.15 12.04 28.95
C SER A 406 23.71 10.78 29.72
N THR A 407 23.02 10.95 30.84
CA THR A 407 22.59 9.90 31.73
C THR A 407 21.22 10.24 32.30
N SER A 408 20.28 9.30 32.20
CA SER A 408 18.91 9.45 32.70
C SER A 408 18.43 8.17 33.37
N THR A 409 17.73 8.30 34.51
CA THR A 409 17.04 7.17 35.14
C THR A 409 15.72 6.92 34.43
N VAL A 410 15.48 5.67 34.03
CA VAL A 410 14.29 5.29 33.25
C VAL A 410 13.68 4.01 33.84
N GLY A 411 12.36 4.03 34.07
CA GLY A 411 11.57 2.85 34.39
C GLY A 411 10.78 2.40 33.17
N ILE A 412 10.86 1.11 32.83
CA ILE A 412 10.21 0.50 31.67
C ILE A 412 9.34 -0.66 32.17
N PRO A 413 8.00 -0.60 32.01
CA PRO A 413 7.10 -1.66 32.49
C PRO A 413 7.32 -2.98 31.72
N ALA A 414 6.97 -4.11 32.33
CA ALA A 414 7.03 -5.44 31.72
C ALA A 414 6.29 -5.47 30.38
N GLY A 415 6.96 -5.91 29.31
CA GLY A 415 6.40 -5.96 27.96
C GLY A 415 6.05 -4.59 27.34
N GLY A 416 6.30 -3.48 28.03
CA GLY A 416 5.92 -2.14 27.59
C GLY A 416 7.08 -1.30 27.04
N SER A 417 6.76 -0.10 26.59
CA SER A 417 7.72 0.86 26.03
C SER A 417 7.65 2.21 26.74
N VAL A 418 8.76 2.94 26.70
CA VAL A 418 8.85 4.34 27.17
C VAL A 418 9.58 5.18 26.13
N GLN A 419 9.18 6.45 26.00
CA GLN A 419 9.84 7.42 25.14
C GLN A 419 10.71 8.35 25.99
N VAL A 420 11.97 8.54 25.59
CA VAL A 420 12.93 9.42 26.26
C VAL A 420 13.32 10.53 25.28
N PRO A 421 13.14 11.81 25.63
CA PRO A 421 13.53 12.93 24.77
C PRO A 421 15.04 12.91 24.45
N LEU A 422 15.37 13.22 23.20
CA LEU A 422 16.73 13.32 22.68
C LEU A 422 16.90 14.65 21.95
N GLN A 423 17.77 15.52 22.46
CA GLN A 423 18.09 16.80 21.81
C GLN A 423 19.43 16.69 21.08
N LEU A 424 19.44 17.01 19.79
CA LEU A 424 20.60 16.89 18.91
C LEU A 424 20.86 18.23 18.21
N THR A 425 22.10 18.71 18.22
CA THR A 425 22.51 19.84 17.36
C THR A 425 23.50 19.36 16.32
N GLY A 426 23.19 19.61 15.04
CA GLY A 426 24.12 19.33 13.95
C GLY A 426 25.26 20.34 13.91
N LEU A 427 26.52 19.88 13.96
CA LEU A 427 27.69 20.75 13.96
C LEU A 427 28.43 20.77 12.61
N ARG A 428 28.66 19.57 12.05
CA ARG A 428 29.41 19.41 10.80
C ARG A 428 28.77 18.36 9.93
N THR A 429 28.69 18.65 8.63
CA THR A 429 28.20 17.70 7.64
C THR A 429 28.96 16.37 7.71
N GLY A 430 28.21 15.26 7.76
CA GLY A 430 28.73 13.89 7.88
C GLY A 430 27.81 13.03 8.74
N VAL A 431 28.32 11.91 9.26
CA VAL A 431 27.54 10.98 10.09
C VAL A 431 28.09 11.02 11.52
N GLY A 432 27.33 11.58 12.45
CA GLY A 432 27.59 11.45 13.87
C GLY A 432 27.18 10.07 14.38
N ARG A 433 27.78 9.62 15.47
CA ARG A 433 27.49 8.33 16.11
C ARG A 433 27.23 8.53 17.59
N VAL A 434 26.10 8.02 18.06
CA VAL A 434 25.70 8.06 19.47
C VAL A 434 25.41 6.64 19.92
N GLN A 435 26.10 6.17 20.95
CA GLN A 435 25.83 4.87 21.54
C GLN A 435 24.83 5.03 22.68
N ALA A 436 23.65 4.42 22.52
CA ALA A 436 22.66 4.32 23.58
C ALA A 436 22.80 2.96 24.29
N ARG A 437 22.88 2.98 25.63
CA ARG A 437 22.99 1.77 26.46
C ARG A 437 22.08 1.87 27.66
N PHE A 438 21.33 0.81 27.92
CA PHE A 438 20.47 0.70 29.09
C PHE A 438 21.01 -0.35 30.06
N PHE A 439 21.23 0.06 31.31
CA PHE A 439 21.71 -0.79 32.39
C PHE A 439 20.61 -0.93 33.44
N ALA A 440 20.17 -2.16 33.73
CA ALA A 440 19.23 -2.39 34.81
C ALA A 440 19.88 -2.15 36.17
N LYS A 441 19.08 -1.69 37.15
CA LYS A 441 19.49 -1.46 38.54
C LYS A 441 20.00 -2.72 39.24
N GLU A 442 19.48 -3.87 38.84
CA GLU A 442 19.92 -5.20 39.31
C GLU A 442 21.32 -5.58 38.81
N GLY A 443 21.86 -4.83 37.84
CA GLY A 443 23.18 -5.00 37.24
C GLY A 443 23.14 -5.60 35.83
N GLY A 444 24.10 -5.20 34.99
CA GLY A 444 24.24 -5.69 33.61
C GLY A 444 23.66 -4.75 32.55
N GLU A 445 24.19 -4.85 31.33
CA GLU A 445 23.66 -4.18 30.15
C GLU A 445 22.48 -5.00 29.60
N CYS A 446 21.30 -4.40 29.49
CA CYS A 446 20.09 -5.08 29.03
C CYS A 446 19.76 -4.76 27.56
N GLY A 447 20.32 -3.67 27.03
CA GLY A 447 20.07 -3.20 25.67
C GLY A 447 21.11 -2.19 25.23
N SER A 448 21.49 -2.25 23.97
CA SER A 448 22.52 -1.39 23.39
C SER A 448 22.29 -1.21 21.90
N GLN A 449 22.34 0.03 21.45
CA GLN A 449 22.13 0.39 20.06
C GLN A 449 23.02 1.58 19.68
N GLU A 450 23.82 1.40 18.62
CA GLU A 450 24.50 2.53 17.97
C GLU A 450 23.49 3.27 17.09
N LEU A 451 23.38 4.58 17.29
CA LEU A 451 22.53 5.49 16.55
C LEU A 451 23.39 6.28 15.57
N LEU A 452 23.08 6.17 14.29
CA LEU A 452 23.68 7.00 13.25
C LEU A 452 22.86 8.28 13.13
N ILE A 453 23.52 9.43 13.31
CA ILE A 453 22.91 10.76 13.21
C ILE A 453 23.52 11.47 11.98
N PRO A 454 22.89 11.37 10.80
CA PRO A 454 23.37 12.07 9.63
C PRO A 454 23.11 13.56 9.78
N VAL A 455 24.12 14.38 9.48
CA VAL A 455 24.06 15.84 9.53
C VAL A 455 24.29 16.37 8.12
N THR A 456 23.30 17.00 7.52
CA THR A 456 23.37 17.54 6.16
C THR A 456 23.55 19.05 6.16
N ALA A 457 23.95 19.62 5.03
CA ALA A 457 23.91 21.06 4.78
C ALA A 457 23.55 21.31 3.31
N PRO A 458 23.09 22.51 2.95
CA PRO A 458 22.79 22.84 1.55
C PRO A 458 23.96 22.50 0.62
N GLN A 459 23.66 21.77 -0.46
CA GLN A 459 24.59 21.29 -1.48
C GLN A 459 25.70 20.37 -0.95
N LYS A 460 25.55 19.80 0.24
CA LYS A 460 26.49 18.85 0.84
C LYS A 460 25.73 17.60 1.29
N PRO A 461 25.43 16.68 0.35
CA PRO A 461 24.70 15.49 0.69
C PRO A 461 25.53 14.56 1.58
N VAL A 462 24.84 13.73 2.37
CA VAL A 462 25.47 12.74 3.25
C VAL A 462 24.98 11.36 2.90
N ARG A 463 25.95 10.44 2.76
CA ARG A 463 25.72 9.01 2.56
C ARG A 463 25.86 8.25 3.89
N TYR A 464 24.94 7.33 4.16
CA TYR A 464 25.01 6.40 5.29
C TYR A 464 24.21 5.13 5.01
N THR A 465 24.29 4.14 5.91
CA THR A 465 23.56 2.87 5.81
C THR A 465 22.67 2.72 7.02
N THR A 466 21.41 2.36 6.83
CA THR A 466 20.46 2.06 7.92
C THR A 466 19.63 0.84 7.55
N GLY A 467 19.66 -0.19 8.41
CA GLY A 467 19.04 -1.48 8.13
C GLY A 467 19.45 -2.05 6.76
N ASN A 468 18.46 -2.41 5.95
CA ASN A 468 18.66 -2.92 4.58
C ASN A 468 18.64 -1.81 3.51
N ARG A 469 19.03 -0.58 3.87
CA ARG A 469 19.03 0.57 2.95
C ARG A 469 20.35 1.33 3.01
N VAL A 470 20.80 1.80 1.86
CA VAL A 470 21.83 2.84 1.75
C VAL A 470 21.13 4.13 1.39
N VAL A 471 21.40 5.18 2.16
CA VAL A 471 20.72 6.46 2.09
C VAL A 471 21.69 7.54 1.62
N LEU A 472 21.20 8.44 0.78
CA LEU A 472 21.84 9.68 0.38
C LEU A 472 20.87 10.83 0.66
N ASP A 473 21.18 11.66 1.65
CA ASP A 473 20.35 12.78 2.06
C ASP A 473 20.95 14.10 1.60
N SER A 474 20.12 14.97 1.03
CA SER A 474 20.40 16.39 0.82
C SER A 474 19.73 17.25 1.91
N ALA A 475 19.77 18.58 1.76
CA ALA A 475 19.02 19.48 2.64
C ALA A 475 17.48 19.34 2.53
N TRP A 476 16.94 18.74 1.46
CA TRP A 476 15.50 18.70 1.17
C TRP A 476 14.97 17.31 0.82
N LEU A 477 15.80 16.43 0.28
CA LEU A 477 15.39 15.13 -0.24
C LEU A 477 16.21 14.02 0.40
N SER A 478 15.58 12.87 0.57
CA SER A 478 16.25 11.62 0.93
C SER A 478 16.09 10.62 -0.19
N VAL A 479 17.21 10.07 -0.69
CA VAL A 479 17.22 8.94 -1.61
C VAL A 479 17.64 7.70 -0.87
N GLN A 480 16.77 6.70 -0.82
CA GLN A 480 17.04 5.44 -0.15
C GLN A 480 17.04 4.31 -1.17
N VAL A 481 18.08 3.49 -1.16
CA VAL A 481 18.23 2.35 -2.08
C VAL A 481 18.29 1.06 -1.26
N ASP A 482 17.36 0.15 -1.54
CA ASP A 482 17.27 -1.16 -0.89
C ASP A 482 18.48 -2.04 -1.27
N THR A 483 19.19 -2.58 -0.27
CA THR A 483 20.43 -3.35 -0.46
C THR A 483 20.20 -4.72 -1.10
N ARG A 484 18.97 -5.24 -1.04
CA ARG A 484 18.60 -6.56 -1.57
C ARG A 484 18.09 -6.47 -3.01
N THR A 485 17.30 -5.47 -3.33
CA THR A 485 16.57 -5.34 -4.61
C THR A 485 17.09 -4.23 -5.51
N GLY A 486 17.81 -3.25 -4.95
CA GLY A 486 18.27 -2.06 -5.66
C GLY A 486 17.15 -1.05 -5.93
N SER A 487 15.95 -1.28 -5.41
CA SER A 487 14.82 -0.36 -5.55
C SER A 487 15.15 0.97 -4.93
N LEU A 488 14.85 2.05 -5.66
CA LEU A 488 15.07 3.42 -5.23
C LEU A 488 13.76 3.99 -4.69
N HIS A 489 13.86 4.69 -3.56
CA HIS A 489 12.77 5.40 -2.93
C HIS A 489 13.20 6.86 -2.70
N LEU A 490 12.37 7.80 -3.14
CA LEU A 490 12.59 9.23 -2.97
C LEU A 490 11.62 9.77 -1.93
N TYR A 491 12.12 10.50 -0.95
CA TYR A 491 11.32 11.11 0.11
C TYR A 491 11.57 12.63 0.18
N ASP A 492 10.51 13.38 0.48
CA ASP A 492 10.63 14.73 1.02
C ASP A 492 11.08 14.63 2.47
N ARG A 493 12.21 15.24 2.77
CA ARG A 493 12.81 15.14 4.10
C ARG A 493 12.10 16.01 5.13
N GLN A 494 11.37 17.04 4.71
CA GLN A 494 10.66 17.92 5.63
C GLN A 494 9.40 17.27 6.17
N THR A 495 8.68 16.55 5.29
CA THR A 495 7.42 15.90 5.64
C THR A 495 7.55 14.40 5.89
N GLY A 496 8.73 13.80 5.62
CA GLY A 496 8.93 12.34 5.66
C GLY A 496 8.22 11.59 4.53
N ARG A 497 7.56 12.31 3.62
CA ARG A 497 6.64 11.72 2.66
C ARG A 497 7.35 11.13 1.45
N LYS A 498 6.91 9.94 1.04
CA LYS A 498 7.44 9.26 -0.14
C LYS A 498 6.90 9.91 -1.43
N LEU A 499 7.79 10.43 -2.26
CA LEU A 499 7.48 11.21 -3.47
C LEU A 499 7.46 10.34 -4.74
N ALA A 500 8.44 9.46 -4.87
CA ALA A 500 8.59 8.58 -6.03
C ALA A 500 9.24 7.26 -5.63
N GLN A 501 9.03 6.24 -6.47
CA GLN A 501 9.70 4.95 -6.37
C GLN A 501 10.17 4.52 -7.76
N GLU A 502 11.31 3.83 -7.81
CA GLU A 502 11.80 3.25 -9.05
C GLU A 502 12.34 1.84 -8.80
N ALA A 503 11.90 0.87 -9.59
CA ALA A 503 12.49 -0.46 -9.57
C ALA A 503 13.86 -0.45 -10.26
N TRP A 504 14.78 -1.33 -9.86
CA TRP A 504 16.08 -1.46 -10.54
C TRP A 504 15.90 -1.71 -12.07
N PRO A 505 16.77 -1.20 -12.95
CA PRO A 505 16.55 -1.34 -14.39
C PRO A 505 16.65 -2.77 -14.89
N ASP A 506 15.90 -3.08 -15.94
CA ASP A 506 16.11 -4.30 -16.71
C ASP A 506 17.07 -4.08 -17.85
N LEU A 507 18.10 -4.92 -17.91
CA LEU A 507 19.07 -4.97 -18.99
C LEU A 507 18.79 -6.16 -19.91
N GLY A 508 18.18 -5.86 -21.05
CA GLY A 508 17.74 -6.81 -22.07
C GLY A 508 16.45 -7.53 -21.75
N PHE A 509 15.88 -8.14 -22.80
CA PHE A 509 14.69 -8.95 -22.66
C PHE A 509 14.98 -10.25 -21.89
N PRO A 510 13.96 -10.81 -21.21
CA PRO A 510 12.66 -10.20 -20.89
C PRO A 510 12.76 -9.11 -19.81
N PHE A 511 11.80 -8.18 -19.80
CA PHE A 511 11.75 -7.01 -18.92
C PHE A 511 11.05 -7.32 -17.59
N GLN A 512 11.68 -8.10 -16.72
CA GLN A 512 11.02 -8.81 -15.62
C GLN A 512 10.68 -8.00 -14.35
N ASN A 513 11.18 -6.78 -14.16
CA ASN A 513 11.11 -6.16 -12.85
C ASN A 513 9.71 -5.65 -12.46
N GLY A 514 9.38 -5.81 -11.17
CA GLY A 514 8.18 -5.28 -10.53
C GLY A 514 8.53 -4.13 -9.60
N ILE A 515 7.62 -3.15 -9.45
CA ILE A 515 7.81 -2.02 -8.53
C ILE A 515 7.19 -2.26 -7.15
N ARG A 516 6.13 -3.05 -7.08
CA ARG A 516 5.43 -3.35 -5.84
C ARG A 516 6.19 -4.40 -5.03
N GLU A 517 6.62 -5.47 -5.71
CA GLU A 517 7.53 -6.48 -5.20
C GLU A 517 8.66 -6.66 -6.21
N SER A 518 9.85 -6.12 -5.89
CA SER A 518 11.04 -6.22 -6.73
C SER A 518 11.80 -7.52 -6.46
N GLY A 519 12.40 -8.11 -7.49
CA GLY A 519 13.27 -9.27 -7.35
C GLY A 519 14.57 -8.97 -6.57
N THR A 520 15.12 -9.99 -5.91
CA THR A 520 16.43 -9.90 -5.24
C THR A 520 17.56 -9.87 -6.26
N ARG A 521 18.63 -9.10 -5.98
CA ARG A 521 19.74 -8.87 -6.91
C ARG A 521 21.09 -9.02 -6.21
N ARG A 522 22.11 -9.36 -7.01
CA ARG A 522 23.51 -9.39 -6.57
C ARG A 522 24.14 -8.02 -6.77
N LEU A 523 24.09 -7.21 -5.72
CA LEU A 523 24.54 -5.82 -5.75
C LEU A 523 25.88 -5.66 -5.03
N GLU A 524 26.79 -4.95 -5.68
CA GLU A 524 28.09 -4.54 -5.16
C GLU A 524 28.11 -3.02 -5.03
N TRP A 525 28.39 -2.51 -3.82
CA TRP A 525 28.48 -1.08 -3.54
C TRP A 525 29.89 -0.59 -3.80
N LEU A 526 30.04 0.36 -4.72
CA LEU A 526 31.34 0.90 -5.11
C LEU A 526 31.65 2.18 -4.33
N ASP A 527 32.94 2.45 -4.14
CA ASP A 527 33.40 3.68 -3.52
C ASP A 527 33.28 4.86 -4.50
N ASP A 528 32.68 5.95 -4.02
CA ASP A 528 32.75 7.25 -4.66
C ASP A 528 33.86 8.06 -3.99
N ALA A 529 34.90 8.43 -4.74
CA ALA A 529 36.08 9.12 -4.20
C ALA A 529 35.76 10.48 -3.55
N HIS A 530 34.61 11.06 -3.89
CA HIS A 530 34.13 12.34 -3.36
C HIS A 530 32.99 12.21 -2.35
N GLY A 531 32.47 10.99 -2.11
CA GLY A 531 31.40 10.70 -1.16
C GLY A 531 30.04 11.34 -1.49
N GLY A 532 29.88 11.94 -2.68
CA GLY A 532 28.69 12.69 -3.08
C GLY A 532 27.68 11.88 -3.89
N ALA A 533 27.98 10.62 -4.17
CA ALA A 533 27.12 9.72 -4.95
C ALA A 533 26.99 8.32 -4.32
N LEU A 534 25.87 7.66 -4.61
CA LEU A 534 25.73 6.22 -4.48
C LEU A 534 26.15 5.55 -5.80
N LEU A 535 27.05 4.59 -5.73
CA LEU A 535 27.47 3.77 -6.86
C LEU A 535 27.16 2.32 -6.56
N VAL A 536 26.33 1.70 -7.41
CA VAL A 536 25.85 0.33 -7.22
C VAL A 536 26.05 -0.44 -8.51
N LYS A 537 26.64 -1.63 -8.42
CA LYS A 537 26.88 -2.52 -9.54
C LYS A 537 26.08 -3.81 -9.38
N GLU A 538 25.26 -4.14 -10.35
CA GLU A 538 24.67 -5.46 -10.51
C GLU A 538 25.58 -6.32 -11.39
N THR A 539 25.83 -7.55 -10.95
CA THR A 539 26.42 -8.61 -11.81
C THR A 539 25.41 -9.73 -11.99
N ARG A 540 24.91 -9.90 -13.21
CA ARG A 540 23.90 -10.91 -13.56
C ARG A 540 24.54 -12.28 -13.75
N ALA A 541 23.73 -13.33 -13.64
CA ALA A 541 24.19 -14.72 -13.76
C ALA A 541 24.77 -15.04 -15.15
N ASP A 542 24.29 -14.37 -16.19
CA ASP A 542 24.81 -14.47 -17.56
C ASP A 542 26.06 -13.61 -17.83
N GLY A 543 26.61 -12.96 -16.79
CA GLY A 543 27.80 -12.13 -16.87
C GLY A 543 27.57 -10.69 -17.31
N ARG A 544 26.32 -10.29 -17.63
CA ARG A 544 25.99 -8.89 -17.91
C ARG A 544 26.15 -8.05 -16.65
N SER A 545 26.58 -6.79 -16.82
CA SER A 545 26.76 -5.86 -15.71
C SER A 545 26.07 -4.53 -15.97
N LEU A 546 25.47 -3.99 -14.92
CA LEU A 546 24.87 -2.66 -14.89
C LEU A 546 25.47 -1.91 -13.70
N VAL A 547 25.98 -0.70 -13.92
CA VAL A 547 26.41 0.21 -12.86
C VAL A 547 25.47 1.40 -12.84
N ARG A 548 24.88 1.67 -11.68
CA ARG A 548 24.01 2.80 -11.43
C ARG A 548 24.73 3.79 -10.52
N ARG A 549 24.71 5.07 -10.92
CA ARG A 549 25.21 6.19 -10.14
C ARG A 549 24.06 7.13 -9.81
N ILE A 550 23.92 7.47 -8.53
CA ILE A 550 22.85 8.34 -8.01
C ILE A 550 23.51 9.48 -7.26
N LEU A 551 23.19 10.72 -7.61
CA LEU A 551 23.78 11.91 -6.98
C LEU A 551 22.80 13.08 -6.96
N PHE A 552 23.01 14.01 -6.05
CA PHE A 552 22.33 15.29 -6.08
C PHE A 552 23.08 16.27 -6.97
N THR A 553 22.40 16.84 -7.96
CA THR A 553 22.91 17.98 -8.74
C THR A 553 22.56 19.31 -8.06
N GLU A 554 21.43 19.33 -7.37
CA GLU A 554 21.00 20.37 -6.43
C GLU A 554 20.27 19.70 -5.26
N ASP A 555 20.05 20.39 -4.14
CA ASP A 555 19.38 19.78 -2.97
C ASP A 555 17.99 19.20 -3.29
N ARG A 556 17.29 19.75 -4.28
CA ARG A 556 15.95 19.30 -4.71
C ARG A 556 15.96 18.49 -6.01
N GLN A 557 17.15 18.10 -6.48
CA GLN A 557 17.29 17.42 -7.76
C GLN A 557 18.25 16.23 -7.65
N VAL A 558 17.70 15.04 -7.93
CA VAL A 558 18.45 13.79 -7.96
C VAL A 558 18.68 13.41 -9.42
N ARG A 559 19.93 13.16 -9.79
CA ARG A 559 20.32 12.65 -11.10
C ARG A 559 20.76 11.20 -10.99
N ILE A 560 20.29 10.38 -11.92
CA ILE A 560 20.56 8.95 -12.00
C ILE A 560 21.20 8.67 -13.36
N GLU A 561 22.31 7.93 -13.33
CA GLU A 561 23.11 7.59 -14.50
C GLU A 561 23.35 6.08 -14.52
N ASP A 562 22.88 5.40 -15.56
CA ASP A 562 23.02 3.97 -15.75
C ASP A 562 24.04 3.66 -16.84
N TYR A 563 24.99 2.80 -16.51
CA TYR A 563 26.11 2.41 -17.37
C TYR A 563 26.08 0.91 -17.62
N THR A 564 26.16 0.55 -18.90
CA THR A 564 26.41 -0.84 -19.31
C THR A 564 27.28 -0.89 -20.57
N GLN A 565 27.97 -2.01 -20.78
CA GLN A 565 28.70 -2.32 -22.02
C GLN A 565 27.89 -3.24 -22.95
N ASP A 566 26.69 -3.59 -22.53
CA ASP A 566 25.82 -4.54 -23.20
C ASP A 566 25.04 -3.89 -24.36
N GLN A 567 24.74 -4.69 -25.40
CA GLN A 567 24.05 -4.22 -26.60
C GLN A 567 22.52 -4.29 -26.48
N HIS A 568 22.01 -4.97 -25.47
CA HIS A 568 20.58 -5.11 -25.23
C HIS A 568 19.99 -3.81 -24.67
N PRO A 569 18.69 -3.55 -24.93
CA PRO A 569 18.01 -2.37 -24.43
C PRO A 569 17.96 -2.36 -22.89
N LEU A 570 17.95 -1.16 -22.31
CA LEU A 570 17.79 -0.95 -20.88
C LEU A 570 16.42 -0.31 -20.61
N LYS A 571 15.61 -0.86 -19.70
CA LYS A 571 14.30 -0.32 -19.33
C LYS A 571 14.26 0.12 -17.88
N ILE A 572 13.71 1.32 -17.61
CA ILE A 572 13.51 1.88 -16.26
C ILE A 572 12.02 2.00 -15.93
N TYR A 573 11.71 1.97 -14.63
CA TYR A 573 10.34 1.86 -14.11
C TYR A 573 10.06 2.86 -12.98
N PRO A 574 9.94 4.16 -13.29
CA PRO A 574 9.59 5.17 -12.31
C PRO A 574 8.11 5.11 -11.93
N PHE A 575 7.76 5.58 -10.74
CA PHE A 575 6.39 5.71 -10.25
C PHE A 575 6.22 6.95 -9.38
N CYS A 576 5.22 7.78 -9.69
CA CYS A 576 4.86 8.95 -8.88
C CYS A 576 3.94 8.54 -7.73
N LEU A 577 4.28 8.92 -6.50
CA LEU A 577 3.49 8.63 -5.30
C LEU A 577 2.69 9.82 -4.79
N LEU A 578 2.73 10.96 -5.48
CA LEU A 578 1.83 12.06 -5.19
C LEU A 578 0.38 11.59 -5.35
N ARG A 579 -0.47 12.05 -4.43
CA ARG A 579 -1.92 11.85 -4.51
C ARG A 579 -2.53 13.01 -5.28
N ASP A 580 -3.75 12.80 -5.78
CA ASP A 580 -4.55 13.86 -6.40
C ASP A 580 -3.78 14.65 -7.47
N THR A 581 -3.16 13.90 -8.38
CA THR A 581 -2.10 14.43 -9.23
C THR A 581 -2.64 14.81 -10.60
N SER A 582 -2.14 15.91 -11.15
CA SER A 582 -2.23 16.21 -12.58
C SER A 582 -0.90 15.99 -13.25
N VAL A 583 -0.92 15.57 -14.51
CA VAL A 583 0.28 15.35 -15.31
C VAL A 583 0.39 16.40 -16.41
N SER A 584 1.61 16.89 -16.63
CA SER A 584 2.00 17.74 -17.75
C SER A 584 2.95 16.99 -18.67
N ILE A 585 2.62 16.89 -19.97
CA ILE A 585 3.37 16.15 -20.99
C ILE A 585 3.54 17.02 -22.25
N PRO A 586 4.77 17.37 -22.64
CA PRO A 586 5.04 18.22 -23.80
C PRO A 586 5.07 17.43 -25.12
N LEU A 587 4.00 17.51 -25.90
CA LEU A 587 3.94 16.98 -27.27
C LEU A 587 4.21 18.09 -28.30
N HIS A 588 4.54 17.74 -29.55
CA HIS A 588 4.66 18.74 -30.62
C HIS A 588 3.39 19.55 -30.87
N GLY A 589 2.21 18.98 -30.57
CA GLY A 589 0.92 19.66 -30.64
C GLY A 589 0.63 20.62 -29.47
N GLY A 590 1.49 20.68 -28.45
CA GLY A 590 1.29 21.45 -27.22
C GLY A 590 1.49 20.60 -25.96
N ILE A 591 1.43 21.25 -24.79
CA ILE A 591 1.52 20.56 -23.50
C ILE A 591 0.14 20.01 -23.14
N VAL A 592 0.04 18.69 -23.02
CA VAL A 592 -1.12 18.02 -22.41
C VAL A 592 -1.04 18.24 -20.91
N HIS A 593 -2.08 18.80 -20.31
CA HIS A 593 -2.19 19.00 -18.87
C HIS A 593 -3.55 18.49 -18.39
N SER A 594 -3.57 17.42 -17.59
CA SER A 594 -4.82 16.76 -17.20
C SER A 594 -4.69 16.04 -15.85
N THR A 595 -5.81 15.85 -15.16
CA THR A 595 -5.89 15.07 -13.92
C THR A 595 -5.67 13.59 -14.20
N VAL A 596 -4.82 12.96 -13.38
CA VAL A 596 -4.60 11.53 -13.37
C VAL A 596 -5.84 10.83 -12.83
N LEU A 597 -6.37 9.90 -13.61
CA LEU A 597 -7.51 9.05 -13.25
C LEU A 597 -7.00 7.61 -13.22
N ASP A 598 -6.89 7.03 -12.04
CA ASP A 598 -6.37 5.67 -11.88
C ASP A 598 -7.28 4.68 -12.65
N SER A 599 -6.65 3.76 -13.39
CA SER A 599 -7.26 2.86 -14.37
C SER A 599 -7.90 3.54 -15.60
N VAL A 600 -7.62 4.82 -15.88
CA VAL A 600 -8.20 5.53 -17.05
C VAL A 600 -7.20 6.45 -17.76
N PHE A 601 -6.46 7.29 -17.04
CA PHE A 601 -5.60 8.35 -17.60
C PHE A 601 -4.36 8.58 -16.72
N PRO A 602 -3.12 8.64 -17.27
CA PRO A 602 -2.74 8.32 -18.64
C PRO A 602 -2.74 6.79 -18.82
N TYR A 603 -3.83 6.29 -19.38
CA TYR A 603 -4.29 4.92 -19.59
C TYR A 603 -4.26 3.92 -18.42
N GLY A 604 -5.33 3.11 -18.33
CA GLY A 604 -5.54 2.09 -17.29
C GLY A 604 -4.91 0.73 -17.53
N MET A 605 -4.01 0.62 -18.51
CA MET A 605 -3.23 -0.58 -18.73
C MET A 605 -1.82 -0.42 -18.18
N LEU A 606 -1.21 -1.54 -17.84
CA LEU A 606 0.19 -1.57 -17.46
C LEU A 606 1.05 -1.37 -18.72
N ASP A 607 2.21 -0.75 -18.60
CA ASP A 607 3.14 -0.42 -19.70
C ASP A 607 3.75 -1.64 -20.45
N TYR A 608 3.30 -2.85 -20.13
CA TYR A 608 3.63 -4.11 -20.80
C TYR A 608 2.39 -4.81 -21.38
N GLU A 609 1.22 -4.17 -21.31
CA GLU A 609 -0.04 -4.63 -21.87
C GLU A 609 -0.22 -4.07 -23.29
N TRP A 610 0.32 -4.84 -24.23
CA TRP A 610 -0.10 -5.19 -25.59
C TRP A 610 -0.49 -4.11 -26.62
N VAL A 611 -0.71 -2.84 -26.24
CA VAL A 611 -1.15 -1.79 -27.17
C VAL A 611 -0.24 -0.56 -27.09
N ASN A 612 0.56 -0.34 -28.13
CA ASN A 612 1.31 0.90 -28.32
C ASN A 612 0.40 2.03 -28.82
N ASP A 613 0.85 3.28 -28.64
CA ASP A 613 0.31 4.47 -29.29
C ASP A 613 -1.19 4.73 -29.05
N LEU A 614 -1.72 4.25 -27.93
CA LEU A 614 -3.15 4.35 -27.63
C LEU A 614 -3.54 5.77 -27.19
N GLU A 615 -2.88 6.30 -26.15
CA GLU A 615 -3.15 7.64 -25.62
C GLU A 615 -1.98 8.60 -25.83
N PHE A 616 -0.76 8.11 -25.66
CA PHE A 616 0.47 8.84 -25.96
C PHE A 616 1.32 8.07 -26.96
N PRO A 617 2.01 8.76 -27.89
CA PRO A 617 2.96 8.13 -28.78
C PRO A 617 4.05 7.40 -27.99
N SER A 618 4.37 6.19 -28.42
CA SER A 618 5.52 5.42 -27.92
C SER A 618 6.84 5.86 -28.53
N ASP A 619 6.77 6.51 -29.70
CA ASP A 619 7.89 7.14 -30.39
C ASP A 619 8.36 8.39 -29.62
N PRO A 620 9.61 8.43 -29.12
CA PRO A 620 10.15 9.59 -28.43
C PRO A 620 10.20 10.85 -29.30
N ASP A 621 10.28 10.73 -30.63
CA ASP A 621 10.34 11.88 -31.54
C ASP A 621 9.00 12.63 -31.65
N ALA A 622 7.92 12.10 -31.09
CA ALA A 622 6.64 12.79 -31.01
C ALA A 622 6.56 13.85 -29.88
N TYR A 623 7.54 13.85 -28.96
CA TYR A 623 7.58 14.73 -27.80
C TYR A 623 8.39 15.99 -28.10
N ALA A 624 7.83 17.15 -27.74
CA ALA A 624 8.52 18.43 -27.95
C ALA A 624 9.68 18.65 -26.96
N ALA A 625 9.63 17.97 -25.81
CA ALA A 625 10.64 18.06 -24.76
C ALA A 625 10.67 16.78 -23.93
N ASN A 626 11.83 16.48 -23.34
CA ASN A 626 12.06 15.25 -22.58
C ASN A 626 11.84 15.44 -21.07
N TRP A 627 10.65 15.91 -20.70
CA TRP A 627 10.25 16.04 -19.31
C TRP A 627 8.77 15.76 -19.12
N THR A 628 8.41 15.37 -17.90
CA THR A 628 7.02 15.33 -17.43
C THR A 628 6.96 15.84 -16.00
N ALA A 629 5.83 16.42 -15.62
CA ALA A 629 5.62 16.94 -14.27
C ALA A 629 4.31 16.41 -13.69
N PHE A 630 4.37 15.99 -12.44
CA PHE A 630 3.26 15.53 -11.63
C PHE A 630 3.02 16.57 -10.55
N GLU A 631 1.90 17.27 -10.63
CA GLU A 631 1.54 18.34 -9.70
C GLU A 631 0.43 17.82 -8.79
N GLY A 632 0.56 18.05 -7.49
CA GLY A 632 -0.46 17.74 -6.50
C GLY A 632 -0.45 18.79 -5.39
N ARG A 633 -1.31 18.63 -4.38
CA ARG A 633 -1.41 19.55 -3.24
C ARG A 633 -0.09 19.76 -2.49
N GLU A 634 0.74 18.72 -2.43
CA GLU A 634 1.99 18.70 -1.66
C GLU A 634 3.20 19.23 -2.42
N GLY A 635 3.06 19.51 -3.71
CA GLY A 635 4.14 19.98 -4.55
C GLY A 635 4.14 19.33 -5.92
N THR A 636 5.29 19.38 -6.57
CA THR A 636 5.52 18.91 -7.92
C THR A 636 6.69 17.95 -7.94
N VAL A 637 6.47 16.76 -8.50
CA VAL A 637 7.53 15.81 -8.82
C VAL A 637 7.70 15.80 -10.35
N GLY A 638 8.85 16.28 -10.82
CA GLY A 638 9.24 16.25 -12.22
C GLY A 638 10.15 15.07 -12.53
N MET A 639 10.03 14.50 -13.72
CA MET A 639 11.00 13.59 -14.30
C MET A 639 11.55 14.20 -15.59
N ILE A 640 12.87 14.27 -15.70
CA ILE A 640 13.59 14.74 -16.89
C ILE A 640 14.46 13.59 -17.40
N TRP A 641 14.50 13.35 -18.71
CA TRP A 641 15.35 12.29 -19.28
C TRP A 641 16.23 12.78 -20.44
N HIS A 642 17.36 12.11 -20.60
CA HIS A 642 18.34 12.33 -21.66
C HIS A 642 18.92 10.99 -22.12
N GLY A 643 19.36 10.93 -23.37
CA GLY A 643 19.97 9.73 -23.96
C GLY A 643 19.23 9.25 -25.20
N ASP A 644 19.66 8.10 -25.69
CA ASP A 644 19.12 7.45 -26.89
C ASP A 644 17.89 6.60 -26.48
N VAL A 645 16.75 7.26 -26.32
CA VAL A 645 15.48 6.64 -25.94
C VAL A 645 14.94 5.88 -27.15
N ARG A 646 14.62 4.59 -26.94
CA ARG A 646 13.96 3.72 -27.92
C ARG A 646 12.44 3.85 -27.88
N SER A 647 11.86 3.97 -26.69
CA SER A 647 10.41 4.14 -26.53
C SER A 647 10.02 4.76 -25.18
N VAL A 648 8.88 5.47 -25.18
CA VAL A 648 8.25 6.10 -24.02
C VAL A 648 6.88 5.46 -23.78
N HIS A 649 6.60 4.98 -22.56
CA HIS A 649 5.31 4.35 -22.26
C HIS A 649 4.69 4.94 -20.99
N TYR A 650 3.54 5.58 -21.14
CA TYR A 650 2.65 5.96 -20.03
C TYR A 650 1.64 4.84 -19.75
N GLY A 651 1.19 4.69 -18.50
CA GLY A 651 0.22 3.69 -18.08
C GLY A 651 -0.08 3.79 -16.57
N LEU A 652 -0.55 2.69 -15.96
CA LEU A 652 -0.83 2.52 -14.51
C LEU A 652 0.35 2.82 -13.55
N ARG A 653 1.48 3.29 -14.07
CA ARG A 653 2.69 3.67 -13.33
C ARG A 653 2.84 5.18 -13.12
N PHE A 654 1.90 5.98 -13.63
CA PHE A 654 1.84 7.45 -13.60
C PHE A 654 3.01 8.15 -14.30
N MET A 655 4.27 7.83 -13.95
CA MET A 655 5.49 8.27 -14.65
C MET A 655 5.79 7.40 -15.87
N PRO A 656 6.42 7.95 -16.93
CA PRO A 656 6.72 7.20 -18.14
C PRO A 656 7.82 6.15 -17.91
N ALA A 657 7.54 4.91 -18.27
CA ALA A 657 8.58 3.89 -18.42
C ALA A 657 9.37 4.18 -19.70
N LEU A 658 10.70 4.25 -19.59
CA LEU A 658 11.59 4.55 -20.72
C LEU A 658 12.42 3.32 -21.06
N THR A 659 12.47 2.99 -22.35
CA THR A 659 13.41 1.99 -22.89
C THR A 659 14.50 2.73 -23.64
N PHE A 660 15.76 2.43 -23.36
CA PHE A 660 16.93 3.01 -24.02
C PHE A 660 17.58 1.99 -24.95
N HIS A 661 18.19 2.47 -26.03
CA HIS A 661 19.02 1.63 -26.88
C HIS A 661 20.28 1.16 -26.14
N GLY A 662 20.68 -0.09 -26.37
CA GLY A 662 21.95 -0.62 -25.87
C GLY A 662 23.14 -0.07 -26.65
N ARG A 663 24.37 -0.33 -26.18
CA ARG A 663 25.56 0.18 -26.85
C ARG A 663 26.17 -0.81 -27.83
N PRO A 664 26.77 -0.35 -28.93
CA PRO A 664 27.67 -1.19 -29.72
C PRO A 664 28.80 -1.72 -28.82
N SER A 665 29.21 -2.99 -29.01
CA SER A 665 30.22 -3.64 -28.16
C SER A 665 31.51 -2.81 -28.08
N GLY A 666 31.80 -2.26 -26.91
CA GLY A 666 33.09 -1.63 -26.60
C GLY A 666 34.09 -2.66 -26.05
N LYS A 667 35.39 -2.34 -26.11
CA LYS A 667 36.41 -3.16 -25.43
C LYS A 667 36.13 -3.17 -23.92
N GLY A 668 35.87 -4.35 -23.36
CA GLY A 668 35.53 -4.57 -21.96
C GLY A 668 36.64 -4.13 -21.02
N GLY A 669 36.31 -3.32 -20.02
CA GLY A 669 37.24 -2.84 -19.01
C GLY A 669 36.56 -2.83 -17.65
N LYS A 670 37.27 -3.21 -16.58
CA LYS A 670 36.70 -3.37 -15.24
C LYS A 670 36.07 -2.11 -14.65
N SER A 671 36.33 -0.91 -15.20
CA SER A 671 35.86 0.39 -14.73
C SER A 671 35.22 1.23 -15.84
N PHE A 672 34.46 0.59 -16.75
CA PHE A 672 33.91 1.24 -17.94
C PHE A 672 33.02 2.46 -17.63
N TRP A 673 32.33 2.48 -16.50
CA TRP A 673 31.50 3.60 -16.06
C TRP A 673 32.29 4.88 -15.75
N LYS A 674 33.62 4.78 -15.60
CA LYS A 674 34.50 5.96 -15.41
C LYS A 674 34.95 6.59 -16.73
N THR A 675 34.91 5.82 -17.82
CA THR A 675 35.51 6.23 -19.11
C THR A 675 34.48 6.35 -20.23
N GLN A 676 33.32 5.75 -20.07
CA GLN A 676 32.24 5.79 -21.04
C GLN A 676 31.10 6.66 -20.51
N PRO A 677 30.33 7.34 -21.39
CA PRO A 677 29.12 8.05 -20.95
C PRO A 677 28.09 7.07 -20.35
N PRO A 678 27.05 7.52 -19.66
CA PRO A 678 25.90 6.68 -19.32
C PRO A 678 25.05 6.31 -20.56
N VAL A 679 24.36 5.17 -20.49
CA VAL A 679 23.38 4.71 -21.50
C VAL A 679 22.02 5.35 -21.26
N ALA A 680 21.60 5.44 -19.99
CA ALA A 680 20.40 6.13 -19.59
C ALA A 680 20.72 7.20 -18.55
N VAL A 681 20.12 8.38 -18.71
CA VAL A 681 20.20 9.47 -17.74
C VAL A 681 18.80 10.00 -17.50
N HIS A 682 18.39 10.05 -16.25
CA HIS A 682 17.17 10.73 -15.84
C HIS A 682 17.38 11.46 -14.53
N SER A 683 16.48 12.38 -14.22
CA SER A 683 16.52 13.15 -12.99
C SER A 683 15.13 13.33 -12.42
N TYR A 684 15.03 13.23 -11.10
CA TYR A 684 13.85 13.62 -10.34
C TYR A 684 14.03 15.02 -9.80
N VAL A 685 13.01 15.84 -9.95
CA VAL A 685 12.95 17.22 -9.45
C VAL A 685 11.79 17.30 -8.47
N PHE A 686 12.02 17.86 -7.29
CA PHE A 686 10.95 18.19 -6.36
C PHE A 686 10.85 19.71 -6.18
N GLY A 687 9.64 20.26 -6.27
CA GLY A 687 9.44 21.70 -6.19
C GLY A 687 8.00 22.09 -5.90
N PHE A 688 7.75 23.39 -5.89
CA PHE A 688 6.41 23.96 -5.64
C PHE A 688 5.95 24.90 -6.76
N GLY A 689 6.78 25.09 -7.79
CA GLY A 689 6.53 25.96 -8.94
C GLY A 689 5.83 25.29 -10.12
N GLY A 690 5.25 24.10 -9.93
CA GLY A 690 4.48 23.40 -10.96
C GLY A 690 5.33 22.91 -12.14
N SER A 691 4.66 22.53 -13.22
CA SER A 691 5.30 22.08 -14.47
C SER A 691 6.28 23.09 -15.07
N ARG A 692 6.07 24.39 -14.89
CA ARG A 692 6.98 25.44 -15.36
C ARG A 692 8.34 25.41 -14.67
N GLU A 693 8.39 25.04 -13.39
CA GLU A 693 9.67 24.85 -12.69
C GLU A 693 10.46 23.70 -13.29
N VAL A 694 9.79 22.58 -13.58
CA VAL A 694 10.38 21.41 -14.22
C VAL A 694 10.86 21.75 -15.63
N GLU A 695 10.05 22.46 -16.41
CA GLU A 695 10.41 22.94 -17.75
C GLU A 695 11.65 23.84 -17.71
N ARG A 696 11.71 24.80 -16.78
CA ARG A 696 12.86 25.70 -16.60
C ARG A 696 14.14 24.93 -16.29
N ILE A 697 14.06 23.92 -15.41
CA ILE A 697 15.20 23.07 -15.06
C ILE A 697 15.64 22.23 -16.27
N TRP A 698 14.69 21.67 -17.02
CA TRP A 698 14.99 20.97 -18.27
C TRP A 698 15.65 21.88 -19.33
N GLN A 699 15.18 23.12 -19.48
CA GLN A 699 15.77 24.11 -20.38
C GLN A 699 17.21 24.45 -19.97
N ALA A 700 17.46 24.61 -18.67
CA ALA A 700 18.79 24.83 -18.12
C ALA A 700 19.73 23.65 -18.39
N HIS A 701 19.23 22.41 -18.31
CA HIS A 701 19.99 21.21 -18.69
C HIS A 701 20.27 21.13 -20.19
N SER A 702 19.34 21.60 -21.01
CA SER A 702 19.37 21.46 -22.48
C SER A 702 20.06 22.63 -23.19
N GLY A 703 20.38 23.72 -22.47
CA GLY A 703 21.01 24.93 -23.02
C GLY A 703 20.06 25.83 -23.84
N ALA A 704 18.74 25.67 -23.68
CA ALA A 704 17.75 26.45 -24.40
C ALA A 704 17.64 27.87 -23.82
N ALA A 705 17.82 28.89 -24.67
CA ALA A 705 17.80 30.29 -24.26
C ALA A 705 16.37 30.85 -24.36
N ASN A 706 15.65 30.89 -23.23
CA ASN A 706 14.74 31.98 -22.88
C ASN A 706 14.14 31.78 -21.48
N ALA A 707 14.19 32.81 -20.64
CA ALA A 707 13.33 32.90 -19.46
C ALA A 707 12.91 34.36 -19.24
N PRO A 708 11.64 34.59 -18.89
CA PRO A 708 11.27 35.47 -17.78
C PRO A 708 11.07 34.62 -16.52
N GLN A 709 11.49 35.15 -15.37
CA GLN A 709 11.31 34.52 -14.05
C GLN A 709 9.83 34.36 -13.68
N PRO A 710 9.41 33.30 -12.99
CA PRO A 710 8.14 33.30 -12.29
C PRO A 710 8.25 34.09 -10.99
N LEU A 711 7.28 34.97 -10.75
CA LEU A 711 7.00 35.56 -9.45
C LEU A 711 5.63 35.00 -9.04
N HIS A 712 5.60 34.13 -8.03
CA HIS A 712 4.34 33.75 -7.40
C HIS A 712 4.20 34.53 -6.10
N ASP A 713 3.68 35.75 -6.22
CA ASP A 713 3.12 36.51 -5.11
C ASP A 713 1.79 35.84 -4.73
N ARG A 714 1.78 34.92 -3.76
CA ARG A 714 0.54 34.40 -3.17
C ARG A 714 0.24 35.16 -1.88
N VAL A 715 -0.60 36.19 -2.01
CA VAL A 715 -1.40 36.74 -0.91
C VAL A 715 -2.59 35.80 -0.73
N GLU A 716 -2.82 35.36 0.50
CA GLU A 716 -3.97 34.52 0.88
C GLU A 716 -4.97 35.36 1.67
N LEU A 717 -6.24 35.17 1.36
CA LEU A 717 -7.38 35.78 2.04
C LEU A 717 -8.12 34.70 2.81
N GLU A 718 -8.16 34.83 4.12
CA GLU A 718 -8.82 33.93 5.05
C GLU A 718 -9.94 34.72 5.75
N LEU A 719 -11.17 34.22 5.78
CA LEU A 719 -12.24 34.82 6.58
C LEU A 719 -12.11 34.29 8.02
N LEU A 720 -12.30 35.15 9.01
CA LEU A 720 -12.20 34.84 10.46
C LEU A 720 -13.54 35.00 11.19
N THR A 721 -14.61 35.34 10.46
CA THR A 721 -15.97 35.43 10.99
C THR A 721 -16.81 34.30 10.43
N PRO A 722 -17.47 33.52 11.30
CA PRO A 722 -18.27 32.39 10.87
C PRO A 722 -19.38 32.82 9.90
N SER A 723 -19.64 31.96 8.92
CA SER A 723 -20.67 32.15 7.89
C SER A 723 -22.11 32.07 8.41
N LEU A 724 -22.29 31.90 9.73
CA LEU A 724 -23.57 31.81 10.41
C LEU A 724 -23.72 33.03 11.33
N LEU A 725 -24.65 33.92 11.00
CA LEU A 725 -24.92 35.12 11.78
C LEU A 725 -26.23 34.96 12.57
N PRO A 726 -26.24 35.24 13.89
CA PRO A 726 -27.49 35.24 14.68
C PRO A 726 -28.45 36.31 14.16
N SER A 727 -29.72 35.99 13.92
CA SER A 727 -30.68 36.96 13.36
C SER A 727 -31.00 38.15 14.28
N ASP A 728 -30.55 38.13 15.54
CA ASP A 728 -30.95 39.01 16.63
C ASP A 728 -29.85 39.97 17.13
N ALA A 729 -28.67 39.98 16.49
CA ALA A 729 -27.58 40.88 16.86
C ALA A 729 -27.74 42.28 16.20
N ALA A 730 -27.48 43.34 16.97
CA ALA A 730 -27.57 44.73 16.48
C ALA A 730 -26.47 45.10 15.46
N GLN A 731 -25.32 44.41 15.54
CA GLN A 731 -24.16 44.57 14.64
C GLN A 731 -23.46 43.22 14.46
N HIS A 732 -22.92 42.99 13.26
CA HIS A 732 -22.12 41.82 12.93
C HIS A 732 -20.71 42.26 12.54
N LEU A 733 -19.70 41.61 13.13
CA LEU A 733 -18.30 41.88 12.82
C LEU A 733 -17.81 40.83 11.83
N VAL A 734 -17.45 41.24 10.61
CA VAL A 734 -16.82 40.37 9.60
C VAL A 734 -15.32 40.56 9.66
N ARG A 735 -14.61 39.54 10.14
CA ARG A 735 -13.16 39.55 10.30
C ARG A 735 -12.55 38.78 9.14
N ALA A 736 -11.43 39.27 8.62
CA ALA A 736 -10.65 38.60 7.59
C ALA A 736 -9.16 38.76 7.91
N LYS A 737 -8.38 37.74 7.57
CA LYS A 737 -6.93 37.71 7.68
C LYS A 737 -6.32 37.70 6.30
N VAL A 738 -5.31 38.54 6.12
CA VAL A 738 -4.50 38.63 4.92
C VAL A 738 -3.10 38.20 5.27
N SER A 739 -2.63 37.13 4.65
CA SER A 739 -1.27 36.63 4.80
C SER A 739 -0.60 36.57 3.43
N SER A 740 0.73 36.44 3.42
CA SER A 740 1.48 36.32 2.17
C SER A 740 2.56 35.29 2.36
N ARG A 741 2.73 34.37 1.42
CA ARG A 741 3.84 33.39 1.47
C ARG A 741 5.20 34.01 1.11
N LEU A 742 5.24 35.33 0.93
CA LEU A 742 6.44 36.06 0.55
C LEU A 742 7.32 36.34 1.76
N LEU A 743 8.62 36.19 1.58
CA LEU A 743 9.65 36.67 2.51
C LEU A 743 9.80 38.20 2.48
N LYS A 744 9.25 38.87 1.44
CA LYS A 744 9.30 40.33 1.27
C LYS A 744 7.93 40.93 1.54
N LYS A 745 7.91 42.01 2.33
CA LYS A 745 6.71 42.78 2.69
C LYS A 745 5.95 43.30 1.46
N VAL A 746 4.62 43.21 1.53
CA VAL A 746 3.67 43.65 0.49
C VAL A 746 2.57 44.53 1.12
N ASP A 747 2.27 45.64 0.45
CA ASP A 747 1.20 46.58 0.83
C ASP A 747 0.00 46.42 -0.11
N GLY A 748 -1.21 46.78 0.27
CA GLY A 748 -2.38 46.75 -0.62
C GLY A 748 -3.70 47.12 0.09
N THR A 749 -4.81 47.01 -0.63
CA THR A 749 -6.15 47.38 -0.14
C THR A 749 -7.05 46.16 -0.13
N LEU A 750 -7.61 45.82 1.03
CA LEU A 750 -8.61 44.79 1.22
C LEU A 750 -10.02 45.39 1.16
N THR A 751 -10.94 44.81 0.41
CA THR A 751 -12.32 45.30 0.22
C THR A 751 -13.31 44.18 0.44
N LEU A 752 -14.30 44.40 1.30
CA LEU A 752 -15.50 43.57 1.47
C LEU A 752 -16.65 44.17 0.64
N ALA A 753 -17.35 43.37 -0.16
CA ALA A 753 -18.49 43.79 -0.97
C ALA A 753 -19.67 42.81 -0.84
N LEU A 754 -20.86 43.32 -0.53
CA LEU A 754 -22.14 42.61 -0.52
C LEU A 754 -22.96 43.07 -1.74
N HIS A 755 -22.72 42.42 -2.89
CA HIS A 755 -23.25 42.89 -4.17
C HIS A 755 -24.77 42.95 -4.22
N ALA A 756 -25.47 41.97 -3.62
CA ALA A 756 -26.93 41.94 -3.56
C ALA A 756 -27.55 43.08 -2.75
N LEU A 757 -26.77 43.67 -1.83
CA LEU A 757 -27.20 44.75 -0.93
C LEU A 757 -26.59 46.11 -1.30
N GLY A 758 -25.77 46.16 -2.35
CA GLY A 758 -25.11 47.40 -2.80
C GLY A 758 -24.13 48.00 -1.78
N HIS A 759 -23.56 47.17 -0.89
CA HIS A 759 -22.68 47.62 0.19
C HIS A 759 -21.22 47.21 -0.07
N ALA A 760 -20.26 48.10 0.19
CA ALA A 760 -18.83 47.79 0.13
C ALA A 760 -18.02 48.63 1.13
N GLU A 761 -16.99 48.02 1.73
CA GLU A 761 -16.10 48.62 2.72
C GLU A 761 -14.64 48.22 2.42
N SER A 762 -13.68 49.15 2.53
CA SER A 762 -12.27 48.91 2.17
C SER A 762 -11.30 49.38 3.26
N VAL A 763 -10.22 48.61 3.47
CA VAL A 763 -9.16 48.87 4.46
C VAL A 763 -7.78 48.72 3.80
N LYS A 764 -6.87 49.65 4.07
CA LYS A 764 -5.49 49.62 3.56
C LYS A 764 -4.57 48.87 4.51
N LEU A 765 -3.72 48.00 3.96
CA LEU A 765 -2.79 47.14 4.68
C LEU A 765 -1.35 47.39 4.24
N ASP A 766 -0.44 47.53 5.19
CA ASP A 766 0.97 47.83 4.94
C ASP A 766 1.85 46.74 5.56
N GLY A 767 2.73 46.12 4.78
CA GLY A 767 3.82 45.30 5.27
C GLY A 767 3.55 43.81 5.47
N ILE A 768 2.59 43.22 4.75
CA ILE A 768 2.17 41.81 4.87
C ILE A 768 3.27 40.87 4.36
N CYS A 769 3.63 39.84 5.14
CA CYS A 769 4.56 38.77 4.75
C CYS A 769 4.29 37.46 5.51
N ALA A 770 5.06 36.41 5.26
CA ALA A 770 4.84 35.07 5.86
C ALA A 770 4.86 35.10 7.39
N ASP A 771 5.76 35.91 7.96
CA ASP A 771 5.94 36.04 9.40
C ASP A 771 5.12 37.20 10.01
N ALA A 772 4.32 37.91 9.20
CA ALA A 772 3.53 39.06 9.64
C ALA A 772 2.18 39.14 8.90
N PRO A 773 1.24 38.21 9.15
CA PRO A 773 -0.14 38.34 8.67
C PRO A 773 -0.86 39.52 9.35
N GLN A 774 -1.89 40.06 8.71
CA GLN A 774 -2.73 41.13 9.28
C GLN A 774 -4.20 40.72 9.30
N GLU A 775 -4.86 40.98 10.42
CA GLU A 775 -6.30 40.77 10.60
C GLU A 775 -7.04 42.10 10.51
N VAL A 776 -8.18 42.09 9.81
CA VAL A 776 -9.01 43.24 9.49
C VAL A 776 -10.44 42.91 9.90
N SER A 777 -11.15 43.87 10.49
CA SER A 777 -12.57 43.72 10.84
C SER A 777 -13.40 44.76 10.09
N PHE A 778 -14.51 44.31 9.51
CA PHE A 778 -15.53 45.10 8.83
C PHE A 778 -16.81 45.08 9.68
N GLU A 779 -17.49 46.22 9.79
CA GLU A 779 -18.70 46.35 10.63
C GLU A 779 -19.97 46.34 9.77
N LEU A 780 -20.77 45.28 9.88
CA LEU A 780 -22.04 45.14 9.17
C LEU A 780 -23.22 45.47 10.11
N PRO A 781 -24.09 46.44 9.77
CA PRO A 781 -25.31 46.72 10.54
C PRO A 781 -26.29 45.54 10.51
N GLY A 782 -26.87 45.14 11.65
CA GLY A 782 -27.85 44.03 11.73
C GLY A 782 -29.13 44.27 10.90
N GLU A 783 -29.54 45.53 10.74
CA GLU A 783 -30.66 45.93 9.87
C GLU A 783 -30.43 45.59 8.39
N LEU A 784 -29.16 45.51 7.96
CA LEU A 784 -28.78 45.17 6.59
C LEU A 784 -29.04 43.69 6.26
N LEU A 785 -29.11 42.83 7.29
CA LEU A 785 -29.23 41.37 7.16
C LEU A 785 -30.63 40.85 7.53
N ALA A 786 -31.51 41.72 8.04
CA ALA A 786 -32.86 41.35 8.47
C ALA A 786 -33.72 40.81 7.31
N GLY A 787 -34.26 39.59 7.48
CA GLY A 787 -35.11 38.93 6.47
C GLY A 787 -34.37 38.21 5.34
N GLN A 788 -33.03 38.16 5.40
CA GLN A 788 -32.19 37.43 4.45
C GLN A 788 -31.84 36.05 5.03
N THR A 789 -32.04 34.99 4.27
CA THR A 789 -31.61 33.62 4.64
C THR A 789 -30.19 33.31 4.18
N LEU A 790 -29.73 33.97 3.11
CA LEU A 790 -28.41 33.80 2.51
C LEU A 790 -27.97 35.10 1.81
N LEU A 791 -26.72 35.52 1.97
CA LEU A 791 -26.15 36.72 1.35
C LEU A 791 -24.79 36.45 0.71
N ASP A 792 -24.66 36.74 -0.59
CA ASP A 792 -23.39 36.65 -1.31
C ASP A 792 -22.48 37.86 -1.01
N ALA A 793 -21.27 37.55 -0.57
CA ALA A 793 -20.22 38.49 -0.23
C ALA A 793 -18.93 38.20 -1.01
N LYS A 794 -18.12 39.23 -1.22
CA LYS A 794 -16.85 39.16 -1.92
C LYS A 794 -15.80 39.90 -1.12
N LEU A 795 -14.63 39.29 -0.92
CA LEU A 795 -13.46 39.93 -0.36
C LEU A 795 -12.39 40.03 -1.46
N SER A 796 -11.89 41.22 -1.77
CA SER A 796 -10.84 41.45 -2.76
C SER A 796 -9.64 42.16 -2.15
N PHE A 797 -8.44 41.76 -2.53
CA PHE A 797 -7.20 42.44 -2.19
C PHE A 797 -6.50 42.91 -3.45
N GLU A 798 -6.21 44.21 -3.52
CA GLU A 798 -5.57 44.84 -4.67
C GLU A 798 -4.28 45.57 -4.24
N ASN A 799 -3.20 45.36 -5.00
CA ASN A 799 -1.97 46.13 -4.89
C ASN A 799 -1.74 46.93 -6.18
N ASP A 800 -1.99 48.24 -6.10
CA ASP A 800 -1.87 49.19 -7.21
C ASP A 800 -0.44 49.28 -7.80
N THR A 801 0.58 48.92 -7.02
CA THR A 801 2.00 49.06 -7.41
C THR A 801 2.56 47.82 -8.11
N ARG A 802 1.97 46.64 -7.86
CA ARG A 802 2.41 45.34 -8.42
C ARG A 802 1.39 44.69 -9.35
N GLY A 803 0.20 45.26 -9.51
CA GLY A 803 -0.86 44.68 -10.34
C GLY A 803 -1.39 43.35 -9.79
N LEU A 804 -1.27 43.13 -8.49
CA LEU A 804 -1.77 41.94 -7.81
C LEU A 804 -3.25 42.17 -7.46
N ALA A 805 -4.14 41.29 -7.92
CA ALA A 805 -5.54 41.27 -7.52
C ALA A 805 -5.91 39.83 -7.14
N VAL A 806 -6.35 39.64 -5.90
CA VAL A 806 -6.82 38.35 -5.37
C VAL A 806 -8.23 38.55 -4.86
N GLU A 807 -9.13 37.64 -5.20
CA GLU A 807 -10.54 37.73 -4.80
C GLU A 807 -11.00 36.39 -4.23
N THR A 808 -11.84 36.45 -3.21
CA THR A 808 -12.56 35.30 -2.66
C THR A 808 -14.04 35.65 -2.47
N SER A 809 -14.92 34.71 -2.74
CA SER A 809 -16.37 34.86 -2.56
C SER A 809 -16.84 33.93 -1.45
N PHE A 810 -17.76 34.40 -0.62
CA PHE A 810 -18.34 33.66 0.49
C PHE A 810 -19.81 34.06 0.69
N ALA A 811 -20.57 33.28 1.44
CA ALA A 811 -21.97 33.61 1.71
C ALA A 811 -22.30 33.53 3.20
N LEU A 812 -23.16 34.43 3.66
CA LEU A 812 -23.59 34.54 5.06
C LEU A 812 -25.02 34.00 5.21
N SER A 813 -25.22 32.98 6.05
CA SER A 813 -26.52 32.34 6.35
C SER A 813 -27.06 32.76 7.71
N VAL A 814 -28.39 32.96 7.81
CA VAL A 814 -29.09 33.37 9.04
C VAL A 814 -30.08 32.26 9.45
N LEU A 815 -29.93 31.69 10.66
CA LEU A 815 -30.66 30.48 11.12
C LEU A 815 -31.99 30.78 11.87
N PRO A 816 -33.06 29.98 11.70
CA PRO A 816 -34.28 29.99 12.52
C PRO A 816 -34.23 29.04 13.74
N THR A 817 -35.02 29.30 14.79
CA THR A 817 -34.75 28.90 16.20
C THR A 817 -35.64 27.83 16.89
N ASP A 818 -36.54 27.09 16.22
CA ASP A 818 -37.53 26.21 16.92
C ASP A 818 -37.55 24.71 16.50
N ALA A 819 -36.47 23.95 16.72
CA ALA A 819 -36.45 22.48 16.50
C ALA A 819 -35.75 21.69 17.64
N ALA A 820 -36.02 20.38 17.80
CA ALA A 820 -35.39 19.49 18.79
C ALA A 820 -34.88 18.18 18.16
N VAL A 821 -33.84 17.55 18.74
CA VAL A 821 -33.33 16.22 18.35
C VAL A 821 -33.85 15.16 19.33
N ASN A 822 -34.28 14.02 18.81
CA ASN A 822 -34.78 12.87 19.56
C ASN A 822 -33.90 11.64 19.28
N VAL A 823 -33.36 11.02 20.33
CA VAL A 823 -32.54 9.81 20.25
C VAL A 823 -33.25 8.67 20.96
N GLN A 824 -33.54 7.58 20.25
CA GLN A 824 -34.26 6.42 20.77
C GLN A 824 -33.47 5.13 20.56
N THR A 825 -33.44 4.28 21.59
CA THR A 825 -32.94 2.91 21.48
C THR A 825 -34.06 1.98 21.04
N LYS A 826 -33.83 1.22 19.97
CA LYS A 826 -34.76 0.23 19.42
C LYS A 826 -34.09 -1.14 19.29
N LYS A 827 -34.90 -2.19 19.12
CA LYS A 827 -34.41 -3.52 18.70
C LYS A 827 -34.74 -3.75 17.22
N SER A 828 -33.74 -4.10 16.43
CA SER A 828 -33.87 -4.46 15.03
C SER A 828 -32.95 -5.63 14.72
N GLY A 829 -33.37 -6.56 13.86
CA GLY A 829 -32.55 -7.73 13.49
C GLY A 829 -32.14 -8.64 14.66
N GLY A 830 -32.79 -8.54 15.83
CA GLY A 830 -32.45 -9.28 17.04
C GLY A 830 -31.41 -8.59 17.96
N ALA A 831 -30.94 -7.40 17.61
CA ALA A 831 -29.94 -6.66 18.37
C ALA A 831 -30.35 -5.18 18.56
N GLU A 832 -29.61 -4.47 19.41
CA GLU A 832 -29.85 -3.07 19.71
C GLU A 832 -29.39 -2.16 18.58
N VAL A 833 -30.19 -1.14 18.28
CA VAL A 833 -29.91 -0.06 17.31
C VAL A 833 -30.35 1.29 17.89
N TYR A 834 -29.73 2.37 17.43
CA TYR A 834 -30.03 3.74 17.84
C TYR A 834 -30.65 4.50 16.68
N GLU A 835 -31.81 5.12 16.90
CA GLU A 835 -32.48 6.00 15.94
C GLU A 835 -32.35 7.45 16.41
N ILE A 836 -31.85 8.30 15.52
CA ILE A 836 -31.67 9.75 15.73
C ILE A 836 -32.62 10.46 14.75
N ASP A 837 -33.50 11.31 15.25
CA ASP A 837 -34.43 12.11 14.46
C ASP A 837 -34.32 13.59 14.85
N ASN A 838 -34.03 14.46 13.88
CA ASN A 838 -33.93 15.90 14.10
C ASN A 838 -34.95 16.72 13.30
N GLY A 839 -35.96 16.05 12.71
CA GLY A 839 -36.91 16.63 11.75
C GLY A 839 -36.56 16.27 10.30
N PRO A 840 -35.56 16.93 9.67
CA PRO A 840 -35.18 16.64 8.28
C PRO A 840 -34.51 15.26 8.08
N LEU A 841 -33.73 14.80 9.07
CA LEU A 841 -32.98 13.54 9.03
C LEU A 841 -33.52 12.52 10.04
N SER A 842 -33.59 11.27 9.60
CA SER A 842 -33.78 10.09 10.45
C SER A 842 -32.65 9.10 10.19
N VAL A 843 -31.80 8.86 11.19
CA VAL A 843 -30.56 8.07 11.09
C VAL A 843 -30.65 6.85 12.00
N ILE A 844 -30.32 5.66 11.49
CA ILE A 844 -30.27 4.42 12.28
C ILE A 844 -28.84 3.88 12.32
N VAL A 845 -28.26 3.81 13.52
CA VAL A 845 -26.90 3.33 13.79
C VAL A 845 -26.95 1.96 14.50
N ALA A 846 -26.15 1.00 14.04
CA ALA A 846 -26.13 -0.36 14.57
C ALA A 846 -24.75 -0.73 15.18
N PRO A 847 -24.58 -0.67 16.52
CA PRO A 847 -23.30 -0.95 17.17
C PRO A 847 -22.74 -2.34 16.85
N HIS A 848 -23.60 -3.37 16.87
CA HIS A 848 -23.25 -4.77 16.57
C HIS A 848 -22.91 -5.02 15.09
N PHE A 849 -23.18 -4.04 14.23
CA PHE A 849 -22.92 -4.10 12.79
C PHE A 849 -21.75 -3.16 12.45
N GLN A 850 -20.65 -3.30 13.20
CA GLN A 850 -19.42 -2.51 13.09
C GLN A 850 -19.65 -1.00 13.25
N GLY A 851 -20.67 -0.63 14.03
CA GLY A 851 -21.02 0.77 14.25
C GLY A 851 -21.53 1.52 13.03
N ALA A 852 -21.97 0.82 11.97
CA ALA A 852 -22.42 1.45 10.73
C ALA A 852 -23.76 2.19 10.86
N VAL A 853 -23.92 3.27 10.08
CA VAL A 853 -25.22 3.86 9.72
C VAL A 853 -25.88 2.94 8.69
N THR A 854 -26.97 2.28 9.12
CA THR A 854 -27.67 1.27 8.33
C THR A 854 -28.87 1.81 7.56
N SER A 855 -29.38 2.98 7.97
CA SER A 855 -30.43 3.74 7.29
C SER A 855 -30.24 5.23 7.59
N LEU A 856 -30.41 6.08 6.58
CA LEU A 856 -30.36 7.52 6.67
C LEU A 856 -31.40 8.08 5.71
N LYS A 857 -32.47 8.64 6.26
CA LYS A 857 -33.55 9.23 5.48
C LYS A 857 -33.48 10.73 5.53
N TYR A 858 -33.49 11.35 4.36
CA TYR A 858 -33.70 12.79 4.18
C TYR A 858 -35.06 12.99 3.51
N ASN A 859 -35.95 13.78 4.11
CA ASN A 859 -37.33 13.99 3.62
C ASN A 859 -38.06 12.67 3.28
N ARG A 860 -37.87 11.63 4.12
CA ARG A 860 -38.41 10.26 3.97
C ARG A 860 -37.81 9.40 2.84
N HIS A 861 -36.82 9.91 2.11
CA HIS A 861 -36.11 9.16 1.08
C HIS A 861 -34.83 8.54 1.65
N GLU A 862 -34.59 7.25 1.37
CA GLU A 862 -33.42 6.51 1.86
C GLU A 862 -32.16 6.84 1.07
N MET A 863 -31.19 7.47 1.72
CA MET A 863 -29.97 7.99 1.08
C MET A 863 -28.83 6.97 1.05
N VAL A 864 -28.82 5.98 1.94
CA VAL A 864 -27.68 5.05 2.10
C VAL A 864 -27.99 3.63 1.64
N SER A 865 -27.00 2.98 1.04
CA SER A 865 -27.07 1.58 0.62
C SER A 865 -26.41 0.70 1.68
N SER A 866 -27.18 -0.07 2.45
CA SER A 866 -26.67 -0.97 3.51
C SER A 866 -26.96 -2.45 3.24
N ASN A 867 -26.09 -3.35 3.72
CA ASN A 867 -26.31 -4.80 3.71
C ASN A 867 -27.01 -5.32 4.99
N TYR A 868 -27.29 -4.44 5.97
CA TYR A 868 -27.94 -4.80 7.22
C TYR A 868 -29.21 -5.66 7.01
N PRO A 869 -29.43 -6.74 7.81
CA PRO A 869 -28.72 -7.11 9.03
C PRO A 869 -27.56 -8.11 8.85
N LYS A 870 -27.14 -8.42 7.61
CA LYS A 870 -26.07 -9.42 7.37
C LYS A 870 -25.03 -8.89 6.42
N VAL A 871 -23.77 -8.91 6.82
CA VAL A 871 -22.65 -8.57 5.94
C VAL A 871 -22.65 -9.47 4.70
N LYS A 872 -22.35 -8.87 3.55
CA LYS A 872 -22.25 -9.53 2.24
C LYS A 872 -21.17 -8.87 1.41
N ASN A 873 -20.71 -9.55 0.37
CA ASN A 873 -19.80 -8.96 -0.60
C ASN A 873 -20.50 -7.83 -1.37
N HIS A 874 -19.79 -6.72 -1.58
CA HIS A 874 -20.25 -5.59 -2.38
C HIS A 874 -19.16 -5.17 -3.38
N GLY A 875 -19.26 -5.73 -4.59
CA GLY A 875 -18.27 -5.55 -5.67
C GLY A 875 -16.94 -6.20 -5.33
N THR A 876 -15.88 -5.42 -5.10
CA THR A 876 -14.58 -5.93 -4.61
C THR A 876 -14.47 -5.92 -3.07
N ASN A 877 -15.38 -5.27 -2.35
CA ASN A 877 -15.38 -5.27 -0.88
C ASN A 877 -15.91 -6.60 -0.34
N TYR A 878 -15.08 -7.34 0.39
CA TYR A 878 -15.45 -8.61 1.00
C TYR A 878 -16.12 -8.40 2.36
N ASN A 879 -17.24 -9.09 2.64
CA ASN A 879 -17.99 -8.98 3.90
C ASN A 879 -18.29 -7.53 4.38
N ALA A 880 -18.70 -6.67 3.45
CA ALA A 880 -18.95 -5.25 3.76
C ALA A 880 -20.30 -5.02 4.46
N PRO A 881 -20.36 -4.19 5.53
CA PRO A 881 -21.62 -3.72 6.10
C PRO A 881 -22.32 -2.74 5.15
N CYS A 882 -21.56 -2.03 4.32
CA CYS A 882 -21.99 -0.86 3.55
C CYS A 882 -22.60 0.22 4.47
N GLY A 883 -23.45 1.11 3.97
CA GLY A 883 -23.91 2.29 4.70
C GLY A 883 -22.78 3.32 4.87
N PHE A 884 -22.85 4.13 5.93
CA PHE A 884 -21.68 4.92 6.37
C PHE A 884 -21.04 4.21 7.54
N HIS A 885 -19.77 3.83 7.44
CA HIS A 885 -19.11 3.10 8.51
C HIS A 885 -17.66 3.53 8.73
N PRO A 886 -17.21 3.48 9.99
CA PRO A 886 -15.86 3.85 10.39
C PRO A 886 -14.87 2.75 10.04
N GLN A 887 -13.62 3.14 9.77
CA GLN A 887 -12.54 2.21 9.51
C GLN A 887 -11.17 2.73 9.94
N TRP A 888 -10.33 1.80 10.38
CA TRP A 888 -9.00 2.04 10.93
C TRP A 888 -7.99 1.20 10.14
N MET A 889 -6.81 1.76 9.88
CA MET A 889 -5.71 1.05 9.23
C MET A 889 -4.46 1.17 10.07
N ASP A 890 -3.92 0.03 10.48
CA ASP A 890 -2.65 -0.04 11.23
C ASP A 890 -1.42 0.20 10.32
N GLN A 891 -1.64 0.66 9.08
CA GLN A 891 -0.60 0.82 8.06
C GLN A 891 -0.81 2.11 7.27
N ALA A 892 0.30 2.78 6.96
CA ALA A 892 0.30 4.00 6.16
C ALA A 892 -0.41 3.81 4.81
N VAL A 893 -1.19 4.81 4.41
CA VAL A 893 -1.85 4.81 3.11
C VAL A 893 -0.81 4.95 1.99
N ASP A 894 -0.58 3.87 1.24
CA ASP A 894 0.35 3.83 0.11
C ASP A 894 -0.45 3.57 -1.19
N PRO A 895 -0.47 4.51 -2.15
CA PRO A 895 -1.16 4.33 -3.44
C PRO A 895 -0.71 3.11 -4.25
N ILE A 896 0.54 2.64 -4.09
CA ILE A 896 1.07 1.43 -4.76
C ILE A 896 0.60 0.16 -4.03
N ARG A 897 0.63 0.17 -2.69
CA ARG A 897 0.45 -1.06 -1.89
C ARG A 897 -0.98 -1.29 -1.44
N HIS A 898 -1.69 -0.26 -0.99
CA HIS A 898 -2.90 -0.48 -0.22
C HIS A 898 -4.17 -0.16 -1.01
N GLY A 899 -4.16 0.87 -1.87
CA GLY A 899 -5.41 1.45 -2.35
C GLY A 899 -6.25 1.98 -1.16
N VAL A 900 -7.01 3.06 -1.35
CA VAL A 900 -7.62 3.72 -0.18
C VAL A 900 -8.97 3.11 0.19
N LEU A 901 -9.58 2.30 -0.69
CA LEU A 901 -10.77 1.53 -0.34
C LEU A 901 -10.40 0.17 0.20
N PHE A 902 -10.93 -0.05 1.38
CA PHE A 902 -10.61 -1.13 2.25
C PHE A 902 -11.37 -2.41 1.88
N TYR A 903 -10.65 -3.40 1.33
CA TYR A 903 -11.26 -4.68 0.95
C TYR A 903 -11.19 -5.76 2.04
N ASP A 904 -10.49 -5.50 3.14
CA ASP A 904 -10.50 -6.30 4.37
C ASP A 904 -11.12 -5.45 5.49
N ILE A 905 -12.16 -5.97 6.13
CA ILE A 905 -12.95 -5.22 7.11
C ILE A 905 -12.85 -5.96 8.45
N HIS A 906 -12.17 -5.33 9.40
CA HIS A 906 -12.04 -5.86 10.75
C HIS A 906 -13.43 -5.93 11.41
N LYS A 907 -13.78 -7.11 11.93
CA LYS A 907 -15.01 -7.28 12.71
C LYS A 907 -14.79 -6.68 14.10
N GLN A 908 -15.14 -5.41 14.26
CA GLN A 908 -15.13 -4.77 15.58
C GLN A 908 -16.51 -4.75 16.20
N SER A 909 -16.54 -5.01 17.50
CA SER A 909 -17.76 -4.98 18.31
C SER A 909 -17.83 -3.65 19.03
N PHE A 910 -18.96 -2.96 18.93
CA PHE A 910 -19.21 -1.70 19.63
C PHE A 910 -20.35 -1.83 20.62
N THR A 911 -20.26 -1.04 21.68
CA THR A 911 -21.38 -0.72 22.56
C THR A 911 -21.80 0.73 22.30
N GLY A 912 -23.10 1.02 22.38
CA GLY A 912 -23.64 2.36 22.10
C GLY A 912 -24.20 3.03 23.35
N THR A 913 -24.20 4.36 23.37
CA THR A 913 -24.90 5.21 24.35
C THR A 913 -25.34 6.52 23.70
N PRO A 914 -26.47 7.15 24.12
CA PRO A 914 -26.82 8.50 23.65
C PRO A 914 -25.73 9.53 24.00
N ALA A 915 -25.45 10.44 23.08
CA ALA A 915 -24.41 11.45 23.22
C ALA A 915 -24.98 12.87 23.06
N LYS A 916 -24.41 13.82 23.81
CA LYS A 916 -24.73 15.24 23.77
C LYS A 916 -23.43 16.05 23.91
N ARG A 917 -23.21 17.04 23.04
CA ARG A 917 -22.05 17.93 23.06
C ARG A 917 -22.48 19.38 22.86
N GLU A 918 -21.96 20.29 23.69
CA GLU A 918 -22.15 21.73 23.52
C GLU A 918 -20.90 22.30 22.82
N GLU A 919 -21.08 22.98 21.69
CA GLU A 919 -19.99 23.55 20.91
C GLU A 919 -20.47 24.80 20.18
N ASN A 920 -19.73 25.91 20.29
CA ASN A 920 -20.08 27.20 19.67
C ASN A 920 -21.52 27.68 19.96
N GLY A 921 -22.02 27.41 21.17
CA GLY A 921 -23.39 27.76 21.57
C GLY A 921 -24.49 26.86 20.96
N GLN A 922 -24.11 25.81 20.25
CA GLN A 922 -25.01 24.82 19.68
C GLN A 922 -24.92 23.48 20.41
N THR A 923 -26.06 22.82 20.53
CA THR A 923 -26.17 21.52 21.18
C THR A 923 -26.28 20.41 20.14
N TRP A 924 -25.18 19.67 19.94
CA TRP A 924 -25.13 18.47 19.12
C TRP A 924 -25.65 17.26 19.90
N GLN A 925 -26.52 16.45 19.28
CA GLN A 925 -27.10 15.26 19.91
C GLN A 925 -27.06 14.06 18.97
N GLY A 926 -26.92 12.86 19.53
CA GLY A 926 -26.92 11.62 18.75
C GLY A 926 -26.46 10.41 19.56
N VAL A 927 -25.52 9.62 19.03
CA VAL A 927 -25.02 8.39 19.66
C VAL A 927 -23.49 8.34 19.67
N ARG A 928 -22.91 7.87 20.77
CA ARG A 928 -21.51 7.49 20.93
C ARG A 928 -21.39 5.98 20.96
N LEU A 929 -20.50 5.45 20.14
CA LEU A 929 -20.12 4.05 20.09
C LEU A 929 -18.70 3.88 20.62
N THR A 930 -18.47 2.86 21.44
CA THR A 930 -17.16 2.58 22.03
C THR A 930 -16.80 1.11 21.84
N SER A 931 -15.60 0.86 21.34
CA SER A 931 -14.94 -0.44 21.34
C SER A 931 -13.78 -0.46 22.34
N ASP A 932 -12.99 -1.53 22.34
CA ASP A 932 -11.75 -1.66 23.10
C ASP A 932 -10.67 -0.63 22.70
N ARG A 933 -10.63 -0.25 21.41
CA ARG A 933 -9.57 0.61 20.86
C ARG A 933 -10.05 1.98 20.40
N TYR A 934 -11.33 2.13 20.06
CA TYR A 934 -11.81 3.33 19.38
C TYR A 934 -13.18 3.83 19.85
N THR A 935 -13.41 5.12 19.65
CA THR A 935 -14.69 5.78 19.86
C THR A 935 -15.18 6.39 18.56
N VAL A 936 -16.49 6.26 18.30
CA VAL A 936 -17.17 6.79 17.11
C VAL A 936 -18.42 7.55 17.55
N GLU A 937 -18.64 8.75 17.04
CA GLU A 937 -19.85 9.52 17.31
C GLU A 937 -20.62 9.87 16.03
N TYR A 938 -21.94 9.78 16.09
CA TYR A 938 -22.84 10.29 15.07
C TYR A 938 -23.74 11.33 15.71
N LEU A 939 -23.59 12.59 15.32
CA LEU A 939 -24.21 13.74 15.95
C LEU A 939 -24.98 14.58 14.92
N THR A 940 -26.05 15.24 15.34
CA THR A 940 -26.82 16.15 14.50
C THR A 940 -27.31 17.37 15.30
N LEU A 941 -27.74 18.40 14.58
CA LEU A 941 -28.35 19.62 15.10
C LEU A 941 -29.87 19.60 14.88
N PRO A 942 -30.66 20.25 15.75
CA PRO A 942 -32.10 20.33 15.55
C PRO A 942 -32.48 21.06 14.25
N GLY A 943 -33.34 20.47 13.42
CA GLY A 943 -33.90 21.12 12.23
C GLY A 943 -32.95 21.31 11.04
N VAL A 944 -31.70 20.85 11.13
CA VAL A 944 -30.68 21.05 10.09
C VAL A 944 -30.40 19.70 9.39
N PRO A 945 -30.37 19.63 8.05
CA PRO A 945 -30.08 18.39 7.33
C PRO A 945 -28.58 18.04 7.32
N LEU A 946 -27.94 18.05 8.48
CA LEU A 946 -26.50 17.86 8.68
C LEU A 946 -26.22 16.71 9.66
N LEU A 947 -25.38 15.77 9.24
CA LEU A 947 -24.80 14.71 10.06
C LEU A 947 -23.31 14.98 10.27
N ARG A 948 -22.86 14.96 11.52
CA ARG A 948 -21.45 14.97 11.91
C ARG A 948 -21.05 13.57 12.37
N MET A 949 -19.97 13.07 11.80
CA MET A 949 -19.39 11.77 12.10
C MET A 949 -17.98 11.99 12.66
N GLU A 950 -17.68 11.45 13.84
CA GLU A 950 -16.37 11.62 14.48
C GLU A 950 -15.77 10.29 14.87
N MET A 951 -14.45 10.26 14.82
CA MET A 951 -13.68 9.05 15.03
C MET A 951 -12.37 9.37 15.77
N SER A 952 -12.12 8.68 16.88
CA SER A 952 -10.94 8.87 17.73
C SER A 952 -10.49 7.57 18.40
N ALA A 953 -9.26 7.53 18.92
CA ALA A 953 -8.83 6.43 19.79
C ALA A 953 -9.57 6.46 21.14
N ALA A 954 -9.80 5.29 21.72
CA ALA A 954 -10.40 5.14 23.05
C ALA A 954 -9.38 5.40 24.17
N ASP A 955 -8.13 4.97 23.96
CA ASP A 955 -6.99 5.25 24.83
C ASP A 955 -5.78 5.64 23.95
N PRO A 956 -5.40 6.93 23.91
CA PRO A 956 -4.26 7.39 23.11
C PRO A 956 -2.96 6.66 23.43
N SER A 957 -2.74 6.27 24.69
CA SER A 957 -1.49 5.62 25.12
C SER A 957 -1.28 4.20 24.56
N GLN A 958 -2.33 3.62 23.98
CA GLN A 958 -2.29 2.31 23.33
C GLN A 958 -2.05 2.39 21.81
N LEU A 959 -1.98 3.60 21.24
CA LEU A 959 -1.57 3.80 19.85
C LEU A 959 -0.04 3.71 19.75
N HIS A 960 0.47 2.49 19.59
CA HIS A 960 1.92 2.28 19.48
C HIS A 960 2.49 2.67 18.09
N ASP A 961 1.63 2.75 17.06
CA ASP A 961 1.96 3.04 15.66
C ASP A 961 0.97 4.05 15.05
N ALA A 962 1.36 4.73 13.97
CA ALA A 962 0.51 5.67 13.24
C ALA A 962 -0.66 4.93 12.57
N VAL A 963 -1.88 5.12 13.09
CA VAL A 963 -3.12 4.53 12.57
C VAL A 963 -3.76 5.52 11.60
N ASN A 964 -4.32 5.06 10.49
CA ASN A 964 -5.05 5.92 9.56
C ASN A 964 -6.55 5.72 9.79
N PHE A 965 -7.30 6.82 9.79
CA PHE A 965 -8.73 6.85 10.06
C PHE A 965 -9.48 7.11 8.76
N GLY A 966 -10.52 6.33 8.44
CA GLY A 966 -11.38 6.65 7.30
C GLY A 966 -12.85 6.31 7.47
N TRP A 967 -13.65 6.97 6.64
CA TRP A 967 -15.11 6.82 6.58
C TRP A 967 -15.49 6.30 5.20
N GLN A 968 -15.94 5.05 5.11
CA GLN A 968 -16.50 4.52 3.87
C GLN A 968 -17.98 4.88 3.75
N MET A 969 -18.39 5.41 2.59
CA MET A 969 -19.75 5.90 2.36
C MET A 969 -20.40 5.27 1.12
N PHE A 970 -21.47 4.51 1.34
CA PHE A 970 -22.26 3.83 0.30
C PHE A 970 -23.63 4.48 0.12
N TRP A 971 -23.90 4.98 -1.08
CA TRP A 971 -25.07 5.82 -1.37
C TRP A 971 -26.13 5.09 -2.21
N ASN A 972 -27.41 5.44 -2.05
CA ASN A 972 -28.49 5.04 -2.96
C ASN A 972 -28.72 6.11 -4.04
N GLY A 973 -29.01 5.69 -5.27
CA GLY A 973 -29.45 6.57 -6.36
C GLY A 973 -30.98 6.55 -6.54
N HIS A 974 -31.56 7.64 -7.03
CA HIS A 974 -32.99 7.87 -7.20
C HIS A 974 -33.34 8.25 -8.66
N GLY A 975 -34.08 7.38 -9.39
CA GLY A 975 -34.41 7.60 -10.82
C GLY A 975 -35.07 6.39 -11.53
N GLU A 976 -35.44 6.54 -12.83
CA GLU A 976 -36.13 5.50 -13.66
C GLU A 976 -35.25 4.31 -14.05
N LYS A 977 -33.96 4.55 -14.27
CA LYS A 977 -32.90 3.57 -14.02
C LYS A 977 -32.35 3.98 -12.65
N LYS A 978 -31.98 3.06 -11.75
CA LYS A 978 -31.25 3.40 -10.51
C LYS A 978 -30.03 4.25 -10.90
N SER A 979 -30.18 5.57 -10.89
CA SER A 979 -29.54 6.46 -11.88
C SER A 979 -28.07 6.67 -11.58
N ALA A 980 -27.29 6.84 -12.64
CA ALA A 980 -25.87 7.17 -12.59
C ALA A 980 -25.64 8.28 -11.55
N LYS A 981 -24.77 8.01 -10.58
CA LYS A 981 -24.33 9.02 -9.63
C LYS A 981 -23.33 9.93 -10.32
N THR A 982 -23.44 11.22 -10.05
CA THR A 982 -22.40 12.19 -10.39
C THR A 982 -21.70 12.58 -9.10
N VAL A 983 -20.37 12.50 -9.10
CA VAL A 983 -19.54 13.00 -8.01
C VAL A 983 -18.77 14.21 -8.51
N HIS A 984 -19.03 15.36 -7.89
CA HIS A 984 -18.20 16.55 -8.02
C HIS A 984 -17.13 16.50 -6.94
N TYR A 985 -15.87 16.65 -7.35
CA TYR A 985 -14.72 16.63 -6.46
C TYR A 985 -13.75 17.75 -6.83
N TRP A 986 -12.82 18.05 -5.93
CA TRP A 986 -11.87 19.15 -6.12
C TRP A 986 -10.44 18.67 -5.96
N ASN A 987 -9.54 19.28 -6.72
CA ASN A 987 -8.11 19.14 -6.57
C ASN A 987 -7.39 20.47 -6.80
N HIS A 988 -6.06 20.47 -6.85
CA HIS A 988 -5.27 21.68 -7.10
C HIS A 988 -5.53 22.32 -8.47
N LEU A 989 -6.12 21.60 -9.44
CA LEU A 989 -6.57 22.17 -10.72
C LEU A 989 -7.98 22.76 -10.67
N GLY A 990 -8.73 22.55 -9.59
CA GLY A 990 -10.07 23.06 -9.40
C GLY A 990 -11.13 21.96 -9.34
N SER A 991 -12.35 22.29 -9.80
CA SER A 991 -13.51 21.41 -9.70
C SER A 991 -13.59 20.43 -10.88
N HIS A 992 -13.86 19.16 -10.58
CA HIS A 992 -14.00 18.08 -11.55
C HIS A 992 -15.32 17.33 -11.35
N GLN A 993 -15.69 16.54 -12.36
CA GLN A 993 -16.90 15.74 -12.34
C GLN A 993 -16.62 14.31 -12.79
N LEU A 994 -17.02 13.34 -11.97
CA LEU A 994 -17.00 11.92 -12.29
C LEU A 994 -18.44 11.40 -12.38
N THR A 995 -18.87 10.99 -13.58
CA THR A 995 -20.20 10.41 -13.81
C THR A 995 -20.05 8.92 -14.08
N GLU A 996 -20.79 8.08 -13.35
CA GLU A 996 -20.77 6.60 -13.49
C GLU A 996 -20.80 6.15 -14.96
N SER A 997 -19.80 5.37 -15.38
CA SER A 997 -19.59 4.87 -16.74
C SER A 997 -19.44 3.34 -16.82
N ARG A 998 -19.59 2.63 -15.70
CA ARG A 998 -19.36 1.19 -15.52
C ARG A 998 -17.93 0.72 -15.79
N ASN A 999 -16.96 1.62 -15.65
CA ASN A 999 -15.55 1.28 -15.73
C ASN A 999 -14.96 1.22 -14.32
N SER A 1000 -13.92 0.42 -14.12
CA SER A 1000 -13.14 0.47 -12.88
C SER A 1000 -12.32 1.76 -12.92
N ARG A 1001 -12.63 2.73 -12.05
CA ARG A 1001 -11.96 4.03 -12.03
C ARG A 1001 -11.72 4.47 -10.61
N ARG A 1002 -10.60 5.14 -10.36
CA ARG A 1002 -10.35 5.78 -9.07
C ARG A 1002 -9.84 7.20 -9.23
N VAL A 1003 -10.36 8.07 -8.37
CA VAL A 1003 -9.87 9.46 -8.24
C VAL A 1003 -9.55 9.77 -6.80
N TYR A 1004 -8.59 10.67 -6.64
CA TYR A 1004 -8.24 11.29 -5.37
C TYR A 1004 -8.53 12.78 -5.48
N GLY A 1005 -8.79 13.42 -4.34
CA GLY A 1005 -9.11 14.84 -4.29
C GLY A 1005 -8.90 15.42 -2.90
N GLU A 1006 -9.12 16.73 -2.78
CA GLU A 1006 -9.41 17.37 -1.51
C GLU A 1006 -10.53 16.61 -0.77
N ALA A 1007 -10.51 16.63 0.58
CA ALA A 1007 -11.53 15.99 1.40
C ALA A 1007 -12.88 16.74 1.38
N ARG A 1008 -13.42 17.01 0.19
CA ARG A 1008 -14.72 17.62 -0.06
C ARG A 1008 -15.33 17.11 -1.36
N THR A 1009 -16.65 16.95 -1.37
CA THR A 1009 -17.38 16.44 -2.54
C THR A 1009 -18.84 16.84 -2.53
N VAL A 1010 -19.44 16.99 -3.72
CA VAL A 1010 -20.90 17.03 -3.90
C VAL A 1010 -21.33 15.82 -4.70
N LEU A 1011 -22.24 15.03 -4.15
CA LEU A 1011 -22.88 13.91 -4.81
C LEU A 1011 -24.25 14.30 -5.34
N GLU A 1012 -24.51 14.01 -6.60
CA GLU A 1012 -25.84 14.03 -7.19
C GLU A 1012 -26.45 12.62 -7.10
N LEU A 1013 -27.52 12.49 -6.31
CA LEU A 1013 -28.19 11.21 -6.05
C LEU A 1013 -29.40 10.99 -6.99
N GLY A 1014 -29.81 11.99 -7.76
CA GLY A 1014 -30.94 11.96 -8.68
C GLY A 1014 -32.26 12.43 -8.05
N LYS A 1015 -33.27 12.72 -8.88
CA LYS A 1015 -34.57 13.33 -8.49
C LYS A 1015 -34.43 14.63 -7.66
N GLY A 1016 -33.38 15.41 -7.91
CA GLY A 1016 -33.13 16.66 -7.18
C GLY A 1016 -32.52 16.47 -5.80
N PHE A 1017 -32.05 15.28 -5.44
CA PHE A 1017 -31.33 15.07 -4.17
C PHE A 1017 -29.81 15.22 -4.37
N TYR A 1018 -29.20 16.03 -3.51
CA TYR A 1018 -27.77 16.26 -3.46
C TYR A 1018 -27.24 16.03 -2.05
N ALA A 1019 -25.98 15.60 -1.94
CA ALA A 1019 -25.28 15.51 -0.67
C ALA A 1019 -23.91 16.18 -0.76
N ALA A 1020 -23.56 17.01 0.21
CA ALA A 1020 -22.22 17.56 0.38
C ALA A 1020 -21.54 16.79 1.50
N ALA A 1021 -20.32 16.30 1.27
CA ALA A 1021 -19.53 15.64 2.30
C ALA A 1021 -18.13 16.24 2.36
N TRP A 1022 -17.58 16.46 3.55
CA TRP A 1022 -16.25 17.01 3.73
C TRP A 1022 -15.63 16.71 5.09
N SER A 1023 -14.31 16.85 5.17
CA SER A 1023 -13.53 16.78 6.39
C SER A 1023 -12.77 18.10 6.59
N PRO A 1024 -12.80 18.71 7.79
CA PRO A 1024 -12.06 19.93 8.09
C PRO A 1024 -10.56 19.69 8.29
N GLN A 1025 -10.13 18.44 8.47
CA GLN A 1025 -8.72 18.13 8.72
C GLN A 1025 -7.86 18.45 7.49
N ALA A 1026 -6.75 19.17 7.74
CA ALA A 1026 -5.92 19.70 6.66
C ALA A 1026 -5.27 18.60 5.81
N ASP A 1027 -4.92 17.47 6.39
CA ASP A 1027 -4.25 16.34 5.73
C ASP A 1027 -5.21 15.22 5.31
N ALA A 1028 -6.51 15.35 5.62
CA ALA A 1028 -7.52 14.47 5.07
C ALA A 1028 -7.64 14.62 3.55
N PHE A 1029 -8.04 13.54 2.89
CA PHE A 1029 -8.27 13.52 1.45
C PHE A 1029 -9.47 12.64 1.09
N LEU A 1030 -10.05 12.90 -0.10
CA LEU A 1030 -11.12 12.11 -0.68
C LEU A 1030 -10.54 11.03 -1.59
N THR A 1031 -11.14 9.85 -1.56
CA THR A 1031 -11.04 8.87 -2.64
C THR A 1031 -12.43 8.51 -3.15
N VAL A 1032 -12.56 8.37 -4.46
CA VAL A 1032 -13.77 7.88 -5.11
C VAL A 1032 -13.39 6.72 -6.01
N ILE A 1033 -14.08 5.59 -5.88
CA ILE A 1033 -13.93 4.44 -6.77
C ILE A 1033 -15.25 4.16 -7.46
N GLU A 1034 -15.18 3.97 -8.76
CA GLU A 1034 -16.24 3.33 -9.51
C GLU A 1034 -15.98 1.84 -9.63
N GLN A 1035 -16.98 1.04 -9.25
CA GLN A 1035 -17.00 -0.38 -9.52
C GLN A 1035 -17.99 -0.66 -10.67
N PRO A 1036 -17.60 -1.38 -11.75
CA PRO A 1036 -18.41 -1.59 -12.94
C PRO A 1036 -19.88 -1.97 -12.70
N ASP A 1037 -20.13 -2.84 -11.72
CA ASP A 1037 -21.47 -3.37 -11.41
C ASP A 1037 -22.11 -2.79 -10.14
N LYS A 1038 -21.43 -1.87 -9.45
CA LYS A 1038 -21.87 -1.33 -8.15
C LYS A 1038 -21.90 0.20 -8.08
N GLY A 1039 -21.38 0.89 -9.09
CA GLY A 1039 -21.35 2.34 -9.18
C GLY A 1039 -20.30 2.97 -8.27
N LEU A 1040 -20.52 4.24 -7.93
CA LEU A 1040 -19.57 5.06 -7.16
C LEU A 1040 -19.63 4.79 -5.65
N GLN A 1041 -18.43 4.63 -5.07
CA GLN A 1041 -18.13 4.51 -3.63
C GLN A 1041 -17.13 5.58 -3.23
N LEU A 1042 -17.33 6.14 -2.04
CA LEU A 1042 -16.49 7.24 -1.55
C LEU A 1042 -15.87 6.85 -0.21
N ALA A 1043 -14.64 7.29 0.02
CA ALA A 1043 -14.09 7.35 1.36
C ALA A 1043 -13.36 8.66 1.61
N MET A 1044 -13.44 9.14 2.85
CA MET A 1044 -12.60 10.22 3.36
C MET A 1044 -11.62 9.62 4.33
N VAL A 1045 -10.35 9.95 4.18
CA VAL A 1045 -9.26 9.34 4.94
C VAL A 1045 -8.34 10.40 5.52
N GLN A 1046 -8.11 10.26 6.81
CA GLN A 1046 -7.16 10.99 7.63
C GLN A 1046 -5.91 10.09 7.80
N PRO A 1047 -4.78 10.44 7.17
CA PRO A 1047 -3.56 9.69 7.33
C PRO A 1047 -2.95 9.90 8.73
N GLU A 1048 -2.17 8.92 9.17
CA GLU A 1048 -1.25 9.01 10.34
C GLU A 1048 -1.83 9.72 11.57
N ALA A 1049 -3.04 9.33 11.98
CA ALA A 1049 -3.67 9.83 13.18
C ALA A 1049 -2.80 9.52 14.42
N THR A 1050 -2.50 10.56 15.19
CA THR A 1050 -1.72 10.51 16.43
C THR A 1050 -2.63 10.49 17.65
N GLU A 1051 -2.03 10.41 18.85
CA GLU A 1051 -2.71 10.40 20.15
C GLU A 1051 -3.76 11.52 20.35
N ALA A 1052 -3.63 12.66 19.65
CA ALA A 1052 -4.55 13.79 19.76
C ALA A 1052 -5.54 13.92 18.58
N THR A 1053 -5.48 13.03 17.59
CA THR A 1053 -6.20 13.23 16.31
C THR A 1053 -7.63 12.68 16.39
N THR A 1054 -8.61 13.57 16.23
CA THR A 1054 -10.00 13.20 15.93
C THR A 1054 -10.24 13.41 14.44
N HIS A 1055 -10.75 12.41 13.73
CA HIS A 1055 -11.15 12.52 12.33
C HIS A 1055 -12.65 12.81 12.26
N THR A 1056 -13.00 13.97 11.71
CA THR A 1056 -14.37 14.46 11.60
C THR A 1056 -14.79 14.52 10.14
N VAL A 1057 -15.98 14.04 9.84
CA VAL A 1057 -16.62 14.16 8.54
C VAL A 1057 -18.03 14.71 8.71
N TYR A 1058 -18.36 15.73 7.93
CA TYR A 1058 -19.70 16.29 7.83
C TYR A 1058 -20.38 15.81 6.56
N VAL A 1059 -21.68 15.56 6.65
CA VAL A 1059 -22.53 15.22 5.51
C VAL A 1059 -23.82 16.03 5.58
N ALA A 1060 -24.01 16.93 4.61
CA ALA A 1060 -25.20 17.75 4.46
C ALA A 1060 -26.06 17.28 3.29
N PHE A 1061 -27.39 17.32 3.42
CA PHE A 1061 -28.35 16.91 2.39
C PHE A 1061 -29.17 18.09 1.88
N CYS A 1062 -29.30 18.19 0.56
CA CYS A 1062 -29.84 19.36 -0.13
C CYS A 1062 -30.79 18.96 -1.27
N GLU A 1063 -31.64 19.91 -1.69
CA GLU A 1063 -32.52 19.77 -2.86
C GLU A 1063 -31.95 20.44 -4.13
N SER A 1064 -30.81 21.12 -4.00
CA SER A 1064 -30.08 21.70 -5.14
C SER A 1064 -28.56 21.48 -5.02
N LYS A 1065 -27.88 21.50 -6.16
CA LYS A 1065 -26.42 21.43 -6.24
C LYS A 1065 -25.77 22.66 -5.61
N ASP A 1066 -26.36 23.83 -5.80
CA ASP A 1066 -25.81 25.09 -5.32
C ASP A 1066 -25.83 25.15 -3.79
N ASP A 1067 -26.91 24.68 -3.16
CA ASP A 1067 -26.98 24.52 -1.70
C ASP A 1067 -25.92 23.53 -1.19
N ALA A 1068 -25.69 22.44 -1.91
CA ALA A 1068 -24.66 21.47 -1.54
C ALA A 1068 -23.24 22.07 -1.65
N ILE A 1069 -22.96 22.85 -2.69
CA ILE A 1069 -21.67 23.57 -2.82
C ILE A 1069 -21.50 24.58 -1.69
N LEU A 1070 -22.58 25.28 -1.32
CA LEU A 1070 -22.58 26.21 -0.21
C LEU A 1070 -22.18 25.51 1.10
N PHE A 1071 -22.74 24.34 1.41
CA PHE A 1071 -22.33 23.56 2.60
C PHE A 1071 -20.84 23.23 2.65
N LEU A 1072 -20.19 22.96 1.51
CA LEU A 1072 -18.74 22.73 1.47
C LEU A 1072 -17.91 23.97 1.81
N GLN A 1073 -18.49 25.17 1.67
CA GLN A 1073 -17.84 26.44 1.98
C GLN A 1073 -18.02 26.82 3.44
N LEU A 1074 -19.10 26.35 4.10
CA LEU A 1074 -19.49 26.72 5.47
C LEU A 1074 -18.55 26.21 6.59
N LEU A 1075 -17.63 25.27 6.33
CA LEU A 1075 -16.85 24.55 7.37
C LEU A 1075 -15.40 24.22 6.93
N LYS A 1076 -14.78 25.06 6.08
CA LYS A 1076 -13.30 25.12 5.96
C LYS A 1076 -12.65 25.97 7.07
N GLU A 1077 -13.48 26.56 7.95
CA GLU A 1077 -13.16 27.14 9.26
C GLU A 1077 -13.43 26.10 10.37
#